data_AF-A0A838UX44-F1
#
_entry.id   AF-A0A838UX44-F1
#
_cell.length_a   1.000
_cell.length_b   1.000
_cell.length_c   1.000
_cell.angle_alpha   90.00
_cell.angle_beta   90.00
_cell.angle_gamma   90.00
#
_symmetry.space_group_name_H-M   'P 1'
#
loop_
_entity.id
_entity.type
_entity.pdbx_description
1 polymer ?
#
loop_
_entity_poly.entity_id
_entity_poly.type
_entity_poly.pdbx_seq_one_letter_code
_entity_poly.pdbx_strand_id
1 'polypeptide(L)'
;QRGTVRATAVTVVLATLIAMFGASTLFGGTAQAFSHLFTAAPANTAVLTQKYSTTRTGWNAHETILTTTNVTTSNFGRLISYPVDGQIYAQPLFVPNLHMSAGTFNVVIVATEHDSLYAFDADRAVTTPLWHTSFLGTNITSVPTAVAYPGGFKDITPEIGITGTPVIDPATGNLYVDAMTIESGTVMHRIHRIDTATGLDIVPSIVVNPTANGKGDGNVNKVIHFNAVTENERMNPLLLNGKVYITYAGFADQYPYHGWIVGFNAQTLQQTDVFNDTANGGGGGFWDDGNGIVVDPSDNSIYLQSGNGTFDYNVGGATNTNLGMSLIHLSTTNGLNVLDYFTPFNAQCLNNLDRDLGSGGAILLPTQGGAHPYEILGGGKEGRIYLLDRTNLGQFTVVADPCNNQTLMTADKVLQEMNLGAAVGNSAIYSTPAFYQGPTGAYIFEAGNGDHIKAFSLTNGVLSTTPTSQSPETFNFPGENLSVSSNGGAAGTGIVWAISPNASCPVLDHCNPGGAGVLRAYDATNLGTELYSSTQNAGRDGLSSFVKFTVPVVANGQVFVGTGNSLDIFGLNPSNVTPTPTPPPSPSPSPSPSPVPPSVAYNNIGITDDAMTVPGSFDGLNSYSAEALAAAHVVPGAAIPVNNAAFIWPNVAAGTPDNWQSNGQTINVTAVAGAKTLCFLGASAAGNSSGIGTIHYADGTTQAFTLAFSDWGTGTPIPGNTVVLTTPYRNTQSGPQTHNFNVYYTDVALLAGKVITAVTLPPSATPGTLHVFAIATTASAALNQPPTGQTAYNNVGITDDAAPNKGNFDGTNSYSAQALASAGIVAGSVVSFNGVTFMWPNVPAGVVDNWKANGQVIAMTPVAGATTLGFLGSATSGPSSAVITLTYTDGTTQTYTITFNDWTLGGGSQKLVAGEQIAITTPVRNNPKGQQATKTYVFYTDVPLTAGKTLKSVTLPTTVSKGTFHIFALGTKASAPATTGYNSVGVTDDATTTPGNFDGLNSYSLQALAAAGVTPGAIVTVNGVNFVWPNVA
;
A
#
# COMPACT_ATOMS: atom_id res chain seq x y z
N GLN A 1 83.46 40.43 4.75
CA GLN A 1 83.56 40.96 3.37
C GLN A 1 82.83 40.00 2.43
N ARG A 2 82.07 40.59 1.51
CA ARG A 2 81.30 40.07 0.36
C ARG A 2 81.47 38.59 -0.07
N GLY A 3 80.34 37.94 -0.37
CA GLY A 3 80.25 36.66 -1.08
C GLY A 3 78.89 36.45 -1.78
N THR A 4 78.74 37.11 -2.93
CA THR A 4 78.17 36.70 -4.24
C THR A 4 77.08 35.59 -4.38
N VAL A 5 75.88 36.00 -4.87
CA VAL A 5 75.09 35.54 -6.04
C VAL A 5 74.60 34.07 -6.22
N ARG A 6 73.26 33.93 -6.40
CA ARG A 6 72.39 33.00 -7.21
C ARG A 6 72.83 31.52 -7.39
N ALA A 7 71.98 30.48 -7.31
CA ALA A 7 70.72 30.29 -8.03
C ALA A 7 69.90 29.03 -7.59
N THR A 8 68.58 29.08 -7.82
CA THR A 8 67.57 28.04 -8.16
C THR A 8 67.32 26.81 -7.25
N ALA A 9 66.12 26.76 -6.65
CA ALA A 9 65.03 25.75 -6.83
C ALA A 9 65.00 24.74 -5.65
N VAL A 10 63.89 24.33 -5.01
CA VAL A 10 62.44 24.42 -5.24
C VAL A 10 61.75 23.91 -3.95
N THR A 11 60.69 24.60 -3.49
CA THR A 11 59.47 24.06 -2.79
C THR A 11 59.40 23.91 -1.24
N VAL A 12 58.46 24.71 -0.67
CA VAL A 12 57.58 24.52 0.54
C VAL A 12 58.25 24.72 1.91
N VAL A 13 58.18 25.85 2.65
CA VAL A 13 57.10 26.80 3.07
C VAL A 13 55.98 26.08 3.85
N LEU A 14 55.62 26.37 5.10
CA LEU A 14 56.07 27.29 6.14
C LEU A 14 55.20 26.96 7.36
N ALA A 15 55.78 26.79 8.54
CA ALA A 15 55.03 26.79 9.79
C ALA A 15 55.66 27.78 10.78
N THR A 16 54.83 28.76 11.14
CA THR A 16 54.70 29.39 12.46
C THR A 16 55.85 30.21 13.03
N LEU A 17 55.64 31.53 13.07
CA LEU A 17 55.97 32.32 14.27
C LEU A 17 55.02 33.52 14.43
N ILE A 18 54.64 33.74 15.70
CA ILE A 18 54.21 34.99 16.36
C ILE A 18 52.70 35.21 16.54
N ALA A 19 52.30 34.79 17.74
CA ALA A 19 51.18 35.29 18.53
C ALA A 19 51.37 36.75 18.96
N MET A 20 50.27 37.49 19.14
CA MET A 20 50.15 38.52 20.18
C MET A 20 48.69 38.95 20.44
N PHE A 21 48.32 38.96 21.73
CA PHE A 21 47.12 39.52 22.40
C PHE A 21 45.78 38.77 22.18
N GLY A 22 44.98 38.43 23.20
CA GLY A 22 45.02 38.66 24.64
C GLY A 22 43.62 38.43 25.24
N ALA A 23 43.55 37.51 26.22
CA ALA A 23 42.53 37.35 27.26
C ALA A 23 41.02 37.24 26.90
N SER A 24 40.49 36.02 26.98
CA SER A 24 39.17 35.76 27.58
C SER A 24 39.07 34.31 28.07
N THR A 25 38.73 34.21 29.35
CA THR A 25 38.29 33.07 30.18
C THR A 25 37.87 31.77 29.48
N LEU A 26 38.44 30.66 29.96
CA LEU A 26 37.95 29.29 29.71
C LEU A 26 36.51 29.13 30.20
N PHE A 27 35.57 28.97 29.26
CA PHE A 27 34.50 27.98 29.40
C PHE A 27 34.72 26.96 28.29
N GLY A 28 35.18 25.77 28.67
CA GLY A 28 35.21 24.62 27.79
C GLY A 28 33.78 24.19 27.48
N GLY A 29 33.19 24.77 26.45
CA GLY A 29 32.04 24.20 25.76
C GLY A 29 32.57 23.23 24.72
N THR A 30 32.57 21.94 25.04
CA THR A 30 32.61 20.89 24.03
C THR A 30 31.48 21.15 23.04
N ALA A 31 31.79 21.44 21.78
CA ALA A 31 30.83 21.34 20.70
C ALA A 31 30.38 19.87 20.63
N GLN A 32 29.25 19.55 21.25
CA GLN A 32 28.52 18.33 20.95
C GLN A 32 28.04 18.48 19.51
N ALA A 33 28.75 17.84 18.57
CA ALA A 33 28.16 17.50 17.29
C ALA A 33 26.97 16.59 17.60
N PHE A 34 25.76 17.14 17.54
CA PHE A 34 24.54 16.34 17.52
C PHE A 34 24.55 15.58 16.19
N SER A 35 25.04 14.34 16.21
CA SER A 35 24.74 13.38 15.16
C SER A 35 23.25 13.08 15.25
N HIS A 36 22.43 13.82 14.51
CA HIS A 36 21.05 13.44 14.27
C HIS A 36 21.08 12.12 13.49
N LEU A 37 20.85 11.01 14.19
CA LEU A 37 20.50 9.74 13.56
C LEU A 37 19.08 9.95 13.00
N PHE A 38 19.00 10.33 11.73
CA PHE A 38 17.72 10.44 11.03
C PHE A 38 17.13 9.03 10.88
N THR A 39 15.96 8.84 11.46
CA THR A 39 15.20 7.60 11.34
C THR A 39 14.65 7.49 9.93
N ALA A 40 14.90 6.36 9.25
CA ALA A 40 14.28 6.06 7.96
C ALA A 40 12.75 6.28 8.05
N ALA A 41 12.19 7.08 7.13
CA ALA A 41 10.76 7.32 7.11
C ALA A 41 10.03 6.04 6.66
N PRO A 42 8.90 5.65 7.27
CA PRO A 42 8.15 4.48 6.81
C PRO A 42 7.69 4.63 5.35
N ALA A 43 7.73 3.56 4.55
CA ALA A 43 7.35 3.63 3.13
C ALA A 43 5.89 4.08 2.90
N ASN A 44 4.99 3.83 3.85
CA ASN A 44 3.60 4.29 3.82
C ASN A 44 3.42 5.80 4.09
N THR A 45 4.50 6.55 4.25
CA THR A 45 4.48 8.02 4.29
C THR A 45 4.67 8.66 2.92
N ALA A 46 4.92 7.87 1.87
CA ALA A 46 5.12 8.38 0.52
C ALA A 46 3.91 9.16 -0.01
N VAL A 47 4.17 10.26 -0.70
CA VAL A 47 3.18 11.08 -1.40
C VAL A 47 3.62 11.19 -2.85
N LEU A 48 3.09 10.30 -3.70
CA LEU A 48 3.58 10.05 -5.06
C LEU A 48 2.66 10.58 -6.15
N THR A 49 1.51 11.13 -5.75
CA THR A 49 0.53 11.75 -6.64
C THR A 49 -0.22 12.82 -5.85
N GLN A 50 -0.89 13.73 -6.55
CA GLN A 50 -1.70 14.76 -5.92
C GLN A 50 -2.78 14.15 -5.00
N LYS A 51 -3.00 14.77 -3.83
CA LYS A 51 -3.95 14.31 -2.80
C LYS A 51 -3.75 12.84 -2.37
N TYR A 52 -2.49 12.41 -2.28
CA TYR A 52 -2.01 11.14 -1.70
C TYR A 52 -2.36 9.86 -2.48
N SER A 53 -3.52 9.79 -3.13
CA SER A 53 -4.02 8.58 -3.80
C SER A 53 -4.88 8.92 -5.01
N THR A 54 -5.16 7.93 -5.83
CA THR A 54 -5.98 8.08 -7.04
C THR A 54 -7.47 8.30 -6.76
N THR A 55 -7.94 8.16 -5.52
CA THR A 55 -9.31 8.51 -5.10
C THR A 55 -9.44 9.98 -4.71
N ARG A 56 -8.33 10.72 -4.62
CA ARG A 56 -8.23 12.17 -4.40
C ARG A 56 -8.83 12.70 -3.08
N THR A 57 -9.09 11.81 -2.12
CA THR A 57 -9.70 12.15 -0.82
C THR A 57 -8.94 13.18 0.01
N GLY A 58 -7.65 13.42 -0.26
CA GLY A 58 -6.84 14.38 0.48
C GLY A 58 -6.51 13.96 1.92
N TRP A 59 -6.78 12.70 2.29
CA TRP A 59 -6.55 12.17 3.63
C TRP A 59 -5.27 11.33 3.72
N ASN A 60 -4.29 11.82 4.47
CA ASN A 60 -3.18 11.02 4.97
C ASN A 60 -3.55 10.38 6.32
N ALA A 61 -3.92 9.10 6.29
CA ALA A 61 -4.23 8.30 7.48
C ALA A 61 -2.98 7.71 8.18
N HIS A 62 -1.77 8.05 7.73
CA HIS A 62 -0.51 7.47 8.19
C HIS A 62 0.38 8.46 8.97
N GLU A 63 -0.14 9.62 9.35
CA GLU A 63 0.58 10.61 10.13
C GLU A 63 0.53 10.26 11.63
N THR A 64 1.67 9.88 12.21
CA THR A 64 1.76 9.42 13.60
C THR A 64 2.47 10.40 14.54
N ILE A 65 3.06 11.46 14.01
CA ILE A 65 3.90 12.41 14.74
C ILE A 65 3.11 13.66 15.06
N LEU A 66 2.44 14.27 14.08
CA LEU A 66 1.62 15.47 14.30
C LEU A 66 0.27 15.12 14.92
N THR A 67 -0.09 15.84 15.98
CA THR A 67 -1.34 15.66 16.73
C THR A 67 -1.91 17.02 17.12
N THR A 68 -3.20 17.05 17.45
CA THR A 68 -3.89 18.27 17.93
C THR A 68 -3.21 18.91 19.15
N THR A 69 -2.45 18.15 19.93
CA THR A 69 -1.80 18.66 21.15
C THR A 69 -0.39 19.20 20.92
N ASN A 70 0.27 18.83 19.83
CA ASN A 70 1.66 19.20 19.57
C ASN A 70 1.83 20.18 18.40
N VAL A 71 0.82 20.32 17.53
CA VAL A 71 0.75 21.36 16.51
C VAL A 71 0.27 22.65 17.18
N THR A 72 1.21 23.38 17.78
CA THR A 72 0.98 24.66 18.48
C THR A 72 2.11 25.61 18.16
N THR A 73 1.90 26.93 18.26
CA THR A 73 2.94 27.94 17.95
C THR A 73 4.24 27.79 18.74
N SER A 74 4.16 27.30 19.98
CA SER A 74 5.33 27.04 20.82
C SER A 74 6.13 25.81 20.37
N ASN A 75 5.49 24.85 19.72
CA ASN A 75 6.05 23.52 19.51
C ASN A 75 6.20 23.10 18.04
N PHE A 76 5.49 23.77 17.14
CA PHE A 76 5.51 23.57 15.70
C PHE A 76 5.83 24.90 15.01
N GLY A 77 6.53 24.86 13.88
CA GLY A 77 6.91 26.04 13.11
C GLY A 77 7.71 25.69 11.86
N ARG A 78 8.12 26.73 11.11
CA ARG A 78 8.96 26.55 9.91
C ARG A 78 10.36 26.13 10.31
N LEU A 79 10.85 25.08 9.66
CA LEU A 79 12.15 24.46 9.90
C LEU A 79 13.21 24.92 8.89
N ILE A 80 12.82 25.03 7.61
CA ILE A 80 13.69 25.50 6.53
C ILE A 80 12.86 26.13 5.40
N SER A 81 13.51 26.92 4.56
CA SER A 81 13.00 27.42 3.29
C SER A 81 14.05 27.19 2.21
N TYR A 82 13.72 26.41 1.19
CA TYR A 82 14.58 26.11 0.05
C TYR A 82 14.21 27.02 -1.12
N PRO A 83 15.14 27.81 -1.69
CA PRO A 83 14.83 28.68 -2.82
C PRO A 83 14.59 27.86 -4.09
N VAL A 84 13.65 28.32 -4.91
CA VAL A 84 13.38 27.82 -6.27
C VAL A 84 13.29 29.01 -7.25
N ASP A 85 13.26 28.73 -8.54
CA ASP A 85 13.32 29.72 -9.62
C ASP A 85 11.95 30.26 -10.10
N GLY A 86 10.85 29.59 -9.75
CA GLY A 86 9.49 29.98 -10.16
C GLY A 86 8.42 29.61 -9.14
N GLN A 87 7.16 29.92 -9.46
CA GLN A 87 6.03 29.61 -8.59
C GLN A 87 5.79 28.11 -8.53
N ILE A 88 5.51 27.58 -7.33
CA ILE A 88 5.15 26.17 -7.12
C ILE A 88 3.62 26.07 -7.10
N TYR A 89 2.99 25.87 -8.27
CA TYR A 89 1.58 25.47 -8.38
C TYR A 89 1.39 23.99 -8.11
N ALA A 90 2.27 23.17 -8.68
CA ALA A 90 2.33 21.74 -8.45
C ALA A 90 2.48 21.42 -6.96
N GLN A 91 1.66 20.50 -6.46
CA GLN A 91 1.78 20.00 -5.09
C GLN A 91 3.16 19.34 -4.90
N PRO A 92 3.87 19.61 -3.78
CA PRO A 92 5.08 18.85 -3.46
C PRO A 92 4.84 17.33 -3.39
N LEU A 93 5.81 16.54 -3.83
CA LEU A 93 5.81 15.08 -3.71
C LEU A 93 6.85 14.65 -2.67
N PHE A 94 6.57 13.59 -1.91
CA PHE A 94 7.46 13.08 -0.88
C PHE A 94 7.82 11.61 -1.15
N VAL A 95 9.12 11.32 -1.26
CA VAL A 95 9.67 9.99 -1.52
C VAL A 95 10.56 9.56 -0.35
N PRO A 96 10.09 8.66 0.52
CA PRO A 96 10.87 8.20 1.67
C PRO A 96 11.99 7.26 1.21
N ASN A 97 13.15 7.37 1.84
CA ASN A 97 14.32 6.50 1.64
C ASN A 97 14.74 6.33 0.16
N LEU A 98 14.70 7.40 -0.63
CA LEU A 98 15.16 7.37 -2.00
C LEU A 98 16.69 7.15 -2.04
N HIS A 99 17.11 6.10 -2.73
CA HIS A 99 18.52 5.78 -2.92
C HIS A 99 19.10 6.61 -4.07
N MET A 100 20.11 7.41 -3.77
CA MET A 100 20.81 8.29 -4.70
C MET A 100 22.32 8.03 -4.63
N SER A 101 23.07 8.53 -5.62
CA SER A 101 24.53 8.38 -5.63
C SER A 101 25.22 9.00 -4.40
N ALA A 102 24.63 10.07 -3.85
CA ALA A 102 25.12 10.77 -2.67
C ALA A 102 24.71 10.12 -1.33
N GLY A 103 23.81 9.13 -1.33
CA GLY A 103 23.26 8.53 -0.13
C GLY A 103 21.78 8.21 -0.24
N THR A 104 21.17 7.85 0.88
CA THR A 104 19.72 7.62 0.96
C THR A 104 19.08 8.79 1.68
N PHE A 105 18.03 9.37 1.10
CA PHE A 105 17.39 10.57 1.60
C PHE A 105 15.87 10.40 1.66
N ASN A 106 15.22 11.09 2.58
CA ASN A 106 13.81 11.43 2.42
C ASN A 106 13.75 12.64 1.50
N VAL A 107 13.12 12.50 0.34
CA VAL A 107 13.21 13.51 -0.73
C VAL A 107 11.88 14.19 -0.93
N VAL A 108 11.89 15.52 -1.02
CA VAL A 108 10.76 16.31 -1.51
C VAL A 108 11.07 16.74 -2.92
N ILE A 109 10.19 16.41 -3.87
CA ILE A 109 10.29 16.86 -5.26
C ILE A 109 9.25 17.95 -5.50
N VAL A 110 9.67 19.08 -6.08
CA VAL A 110 8.79 20.19 -6.48
C VAL A 110 9.02 20.57 -7.93
N ALA A 111 7.96 21.00 -8.60
CA ALA A 111 7.99 21.56 -9.94
C ALA A 111 7.65 23.06 -9.90
N THR A 112 8.18 23.83 -10.85
CA THR A 112 7.94 25.27 -10.94
C THR A 112 7.37 25.68 -12.30
N GLU A 113 6.68 26.81 -12.30
CA GLU A 113 6.26 27.53 -13.52
C GLU A 113 7.46 28.02 -14.38
N HIS A 114 8.70 27.86 -13.92
CA HIS A 114 9.92 28.12 -14.70
C HIS A 114 10.50 26.85 -15.35
N ASP A 115 9.66 25.83 -15.55
CA ASP A 115 10.01 24.54 -16.15
C ASP A 115 11.18 23.83 -15.45
N SER A 116 11.22 23.93 -14.12
CA SER A 116 12.24 23.28 -13.29
C SER A 116 11.65 22.22 -12.36
N LEU A 117 12.39 21.14 -12.18
CA LEU A 117 12.21 20.16 -11.11
C LEU A 117 13.36 20.25 -10.11
N TYR A 118 13.03 20.26 -8.83
CA TYR A 118 14.00 20.22 -7.73
C TYR A 118 13.75 19.02 -6.83
N ALA A 119 14.80 18.32 -6.42
CA ALA A 119 14.78 17.39 -5.29
C ALA A 119 15.50 18.01 -4.09
N PHE A 120 14.82 18.08 -2.95
CA PHE A 120 15.37 18.57 -1.68
C PHE A 120 15.38 17.48 -0.63
N ASP A 121 16.36 17.55 0.28
CA ASP A 121 16.42 16.70 1.46
C ASP A 121 15.39 17.15 2.49
N ALA A 122 14.35 16.35 2.72
CA ALA A 122 13.30 16.62 3.71
C ALA A 122 13.85 16.69 5.14
N ASP A 123 14.94 15.96 5.42
CA ASP A 123 15.57 15.90 6.74
C ASP A 123 16.47 17.11 7.00
N ARG A 124 16.75 17.90 5.97
CA ARG A 124 17.51 19.17 6.02
C ARG A 124 18.97 18.99 6.43
N ALA A 125 19.52 17.79 6.27
CA ALA A 125 20.95 17.56 6.42
C ALA A 125 21.72 18.19 5.25
N VAL A 126 21.10 18.22 4.07
CA VAL A 126 21.59 18.92 2.87
C VAL A 126 20.73 20.15 2.61
N THR A 127 21.35 21.34 2.63
CA THR A 127 20.64 22.62 2.46
C THR A 127 20.65 23.13 1.01
N THR A 128 21.25 22.39 0.09
CA THR A 128 21.18 22.63 -1.38
C THR A 128 20.28 21.58 -2.02
N PRO A 129 19.76 21.81 -3.24
CA PRO A 129 19.09 20.75 -3.99
C PRO A 129 20.00 19.51 -4.10
N LEU A 130 19.40 18.33 -3.92
CA LEU A 130 20.04 17.03 -4.16
C LEU A 130 20.28 16.84 -5.68
N TRP A 131 19.32 17.28 -6.48
CA TRP A 131 19.47 17.57 -7.90
C TRP A 131 18.49 18.68 -8.31
N HIS A 132 18.77 19.30 -9.45
CA HIS A 132 17.92 20.29 -10.10
C HIS A 132 17.99 20.06 -11.61
N THR A 133 16.82 20.01 -12.26
CA THR A 133 16.67 19.85 -13.70
C THR A 133 15.83 21.01 -14.21
N SER A 134 16.29 21.69 -15.24
CA SER A 134 15.50 22.67 -15.98
C SER A 134 15.30 22.17 -17.41
N PHE A 135 14.08 22.28 -17.91
CA PHE A 135 13.76 21.95 -19.30
C PHE A 135 14.06 23.11 -20.27
N LEU A 136 14.58 24.23 -19.74
CA LEU A 136 15.00 25.38 -20.53
C LEU A 136 16.43 25.23 -21.04
N GLY A 137 16.75 25.92 -22.14
CA GLY A 137 18.05 25.84 -22.77
C GLY A 137 18.25 26.89 -23.86
N THR A 138 19.30 26.73 -24.67
CA THR A 138 19.72 27.74 -25.66
C THR A 138 18.62 28.18 -26.65
N ASN A 139 17.62 27.34 -26.94
CA ASN A 139 16.47 27.65 -27.81
C ASN A 139 15.13 27.18 -27.24
N ILE A 140 15.08 26.95 -25.93
CA ILE A 140 13.89 26.51 -25.20
C ILE A 140 13.73 27.49 -24.05
N THR A 141 12.66 28.27 -24.05
CA THR A 141 12.39 29.29 -23.03
C THR A 141 11.05 29.03 -22.37
N SER A 142 10.84 29.58 -21.18
CA SER A 142 9.52 29.58 -20.53
C SER A 142 8.48 30.30 -21.39
N VAL A 143 7.19 30.05 -21.13
CA VAL A 143 6.08 30.71 -21.80
C VAL A 143 5.67 31.96 -21.00
N PRO A 144 5.91 33.19 -21.49
CA PRO A 144 5.47 34.38 -20.76
C PRO A 144 3.93 34.46 -20.69
N THR A 145 3.38 34.98 -19.59
CA THR A 145 1.92 35.18 -19.41
C THR A 145 1.25 35.80 -20.63
N ALA A 146 1.89 36.80 -21.26
CA ALA A 146 1.30 37.51 -22.40
C ALA A 146 1.11 36.65 -23.66
N VAL A 147 1.80 35.50 -23.77
CA VAL A 147 1.65 34.54 -24.87
C VAL A 147 0.41 33.66 -24.66
N ALA A 148 0.26 33.12 -23.45
CA ALA A 148 -0.90 32.29 -23.10
C ALA A 148 -2.18 33.10 -22.84
N TYR A 149 -2.05 34.37 -22.45
CA TYR A 149 -3.15 35.28 -22.09
C TYR A 149 -3.14 36.60 -22.89
N PRO A 150 -3.30 36.57 -24.23
CA PRO A 150 -3.48 37.78 -25.02
C PRO A 150 -4.68 38.60 -24.51
N GLY A 151 -4.47 39.90 -24.27
CA GLY A 151 -5.50 40.79 -23.71
C GLY A 151 -5.31 41.15 -22.24
N GLY A 152 -4.29 40.61 -21.57
CA GLY A 152 -3.87 41.06 -20.24
C GLY A 152 -4.54 40.36 -19.07
N PHE A 153 -5.12 39.18 -19.29
CA PHE A 153 -5.55 38.27 -18.23
C PHE A 153 -4.34 37.84 -17.39
N LYS A 154 -4.50 37.72 -16.07
CA LYS A 154 -3.39 37.49 -15.11
C LYS A 154 -3.68 36.32 -14.18
N ASP A 155 -3.88 35.15 -14.78
CA ASP A 155 -4.17 33.92 -14.05
C ASP A 155 -2.91 33.36 -13.40
N ILE A 156 -1.92 33.01 -14.23
CA ILE A 156 -0.59 32.52 -13.86
C ILE A 156 0.43 33.55 -14.34
N THR A 157 1.31 34.00 -13.45
CA THR A 157 2.28 35.08 -13.72
C THR A 157 3.61 34.84 -13.03
N PRO A 158 4.74 35.30 -13.60
CA PRO A 158 4.88 36.03 -14.86
C PRO A 158 5.01 35.14 -16.12
N GLU A 159 5.00 33.83 -15.92
CA GLU A 159 5.24 32.80 -16.92
C GLU A 159 4.47 31.53 -16.55
N ILE A 160 4.31 30.65 -17.52
CA ILE A 160 3.67 29.33 -17.40
C ILE A 160 4.71 28.28 -17.78
N GLY A 161 4.77 27.22 -16.99
CA GLY A 161 5.65 26.07 -17.19
C GLY A 161 4.96 24.80 -16.71
N ILE A 162 5.50 24.17 -15.67
CA ILE A 162 4.89 22.97 -15.06
C ILE A 162 3.86 23.41 -14.02
N THR A 163 2.58 23.33 -14.39
CA THR A 163 1.46 23.73 -13.50
C THR A 163 0.94 22.54 -12.69
N GLY A 164 0.69 21.39 -13.32
CA GLY A 164 0.17 20.22 -12.64
C GLY A 164 1.22 19.44 -11.85
N THR A 165 0.76 18.76 -10.81
CA THR A 165 1.57 17.92 -9.92
C THR A 165 2.04 16.66 -10.65
N PRO A 166 3.36 16.43 -10.79
CA PRO A 166 3.86 15.20 -11.39
C PRO A 166 3.35 13.92 -10.69
N VAL A 167 3.40 12.78 -11.37
CA VAL A 167 3.08 11.47 -10.78
C VAL A 167 4.31 10.57 -10.76
N ILE A 168 4.52 9.87 -9.64
CA ILE A 168 5.64 8.94 -9.47
C ILE A 168 5.11 7.51 -9.48
N ASP A 169 5.74 6.65 -10.28
CA ASP A 169 5.58 5.20 -10.21
C ASP A 169 6.47 4.64 -9.09
N PRO A 170 5.90 4.16 -7.96
CA PRO A 170 6.69 3.58 -6.88
C PRO A 170 7.44 2.30 -7.29
N ALA A 171 6.97 1.57 -8.30
CA ALA A 171 7.57 0.30 -8.70
C ALA A 171 8.89 0.53 -9.46
N THR A 172 8.96 1.63 -10.21
CA THR A 172 10.09 1.92 -11.10
C THR A 172 10.91 3.13 -10.67
N GLY A 173 10.42 3.95 -9.72
CA GLY A 173 11.08 5.18 -9.28
C GLY A 173 11.05 6.28 -10.35
N ASN A 174 10.10 6.23 -11.28
CA ASN A 174 10.00 7.19 -12.38
C ASN A 174 8.93 8.23 -12.12
N LEU A 175 9.25 9.49 -12.39
CA LEU A 175 8.36 10.63 -12.36
C LEU A 175 7.92 10.99 -13.77
N TYR A 176 6.64 11.30 -13.94
CA TYR A 176 6.04 11.76 -15.19
C TYR A 176 5.48 13.16 -15.03
N VAL A 177 5.82 14.04 -15.96
CA VAL A 177 5.51 15.48 -15.90
C VAL A 177 5.28 16.02 -17.31
N ASP A 178 4.35 16.98 -17.42
CA ASP A 178 4.16 17.82 -18.61
C ASP A 178 4.89 19.15 -18.40
N ALA A 179 5.68 19.57 -19.39
CA ALA A 179 6.36 20.86 -19.40
C ALA A 179 5.91 21.69 -20.60
N MET A 180 5.57 22.95 -20.35
CA MET A 180 5.07 23.87 -21.35
C MET A 180 6.15 24.90 -21.71
N THR A 181 6.70 24.83 -22.91
CA THR A 181 7.85 25.66 -23.31
C THR A 181 7.66 26.33 -24.66
N ILE A 182 8.48 27.35 -24.94
CA ILE A 182 8.67 27.89 -26.30
C ILE A 182 9.93 27.28 -26.89
N GLU A 183 9.77 26.43 -27.90
CA GLU A 183 10.83 25.77 -28.64
C GLU A 183 10.99 26.42 -30.02
N SER A 184 12.12 27.09 -30.26
CA SER A 184 12.38 27.79 -31.53
C SER A 184 11.23 28.71 -31.98
N GLY A 185 10.56 29.36 -31.01
CA GLY A 185 9.44 30.28 -31.25
C GLY A 185 8.05 29.64 -31.31
N THR A 186 7.93 28.33 -31.05
CA THR A 186 6.64 27.61 -31.03
C THR A 186 6.32 27.12 -29.63
N VAL A 187 5.11 27.37 -29.15
CA VAL A 187 4.64 26.82 -27.85
C VAL A 187 4.40 25.33 -27.97
N MET A 188 4.92 24.55 -27.03
CA MET A 188 4.86 23.09 -27.00
C MET A 188 4.56 22.59 -25.59
N HIS A 189 3.78 21.52 -25.50
CA HIS A 189 3.68 20.66 -24.32
C HIS A 189 4.50 19.40 -24.56
N ARG A 190 5.31 18.99 -23.58
CA ARG A 190 6.14 17.78 -23.65
C ARG A 190 5.99 16.92 -22.41
N ILE A 191 5.82 15.62 -22.65
CA ILE A 191 5.81 14.63 -21.57
C ILE A 191 7.22 14.10 -21.37
N HIS A 192 7.66 14.15 -20.11
CA HIS A 192 8.96 13.64 -19.67
C HIS A 192 8.78 12.40 -18.78
N ARG A 193 9.81 11.55 -18.76
CA ARG A 193 9.91 10.41 -17.85
C ARG A 193 11.27 10.47 -17.17
N ILE A 194 11.24 10.88 -15.91
CA ILE A 194 12.40 11.26 -15.13
C ILE A 194 12.72 10.19 -14.09
N ASP A 195 13.99 9.84 -13.94
CA ASP A 195 14.47 9.03 -12.81
C ASP A 195 14.48 9.89 -11.55
N THR A 196 13.71 9.52 -10.52
CA THR A 196 13.60 10.33 -9.29
C THR A 196 14.92 10.47 -8.52
N ALA A 197 15.85 9.52 -8.65
CA ALA A 197 17.14 9.57 -7.97
C ALA A 197 18.15 10.49 -8.67
N THR A 198 18.00 10.75 -9.97
CA THR A 198 18.96 11.55 -10.75
C THR A 198 18.39 12.87 -11.29
N GLY A 199 17.07 12.97 -11.42
CA GLY A 199 16.40 14.09 -12.07
C GLY A 199 16.50 14.09 -13.60
N LEU A 200 17.00 13.03 -14.23
CA LEU A 200 17.24 12.97 -15.67
C LEU A 200 16.17 12.18 -16.43
N ASP A 201 15.91 12.59 -17.67
CA ASP A 201 15.10 11.82 -18.62
C ASP A 201 15.73 10.44 -18.90
N ILE A 202 14.90 9.40 -18.81
CA ILE A 202 15.30 8.01 -19.08
C ILE A 202 14.94 7.59 -20.51
N VAL A 203 13.98 8.29 -21.11
CA VAL A 203 13.61 8.15 -22.53
C VAL A 203 13.44 9.55 -23.13
N PRO A 204 13.57 9.72 -24.46
CA PRO A 204 13.30 11.01 -25.08
C PRO A 204 11.89 11.50 -24.77
N SER A 205 11.75 12.77 -24.42
CA SER A 205 10.44 13.40 -24.21
C SER A 205 9.64 13.44 -25.51
N ILE A 206 8.31 13.40 -25.38
CA ILE A 206 7.38 13.36 -26.51
C ILE A 206 6.53 14.63 -26.51
N VAL A 207 6.37 15.23 -27.69
CA VAL A 207 5.45 16.37 -27.90
C VAL A 207 4.01 15.88 -27.83
N VAL A 208 3.18 16.58 -27.07
CA VAL A 208 1.74 16.35 -26.99
C VAL A 208 1.10 16.92 -28.26
N ASN A 209 0.55 16.04 -29.10
CA ASN A 209 -0.09 16.45 -30.35
C ASN A 209 -1.24 15.50 -30.75
N PRO A 210 -2.26 15.31 -29.89
CA PRO A 210 -3.40 14.47 -30.22
C PRO A 210 -4.27 15.11 -31.31
N THR A 211 -5.07 14.28 -31.95
CA THR A 211 -6.16 14.72 -32.85
C THR A 211 -7.43 13.96 -32.51
N ALA A 212 -8.57 14.59 -32.79
CA ALA A 212 -9.88 13.97 -32.66
C ALA A 212 -10.73 14.19 -33.91
N ASN A 213 -11.56 13.22 -34.27
CA ASN A 213 -12.53 13.38 -35.35
C ASN A 213 -13.72 14.18 -34.84
N GLY A 214 -14.09 15.24 -35.53
CA GLY A 214 -15.09 16.17 -35.01
C GLY A 214 -15.30 17.42 -35.85
N LYS A 215 -16.48 18.02 -35.72
CA LYS A 215 -16.84 19.29 -36.39
C LYS A 215 -16.78 20.50 -35.46
N GLY A 216 -16.24 20.33 -34.26
CA GLY A 216 -16.12 21.37 -33.26
C GLY A 216 -15.24 22.54 -33.68
N ASP A 217 -15.09 23.51 -32.78
CA ASP A 217 -14.30 24.70 -33.00
C ASP A 217 -12.85 24.37 -33.41
N GLY A 218 -12.27 25.18 -34.28
CA GLY A 218 -10.89 24.96 -34.75
C GLY A 218 -10.67 23.75 -35.68
N ASN A 219 -11.71 22.97 -36.04
CA ASN A 219 -11.53 21.81 -36.92
C ASN A 219 -11.06 22.20 -38.34
N VAL A 220 -10.25 21.34 -38.94
CA VAL A 220 -9.89 21.37 -40.36
C VAL A 220 -10.31 20.04 -41.00
N ASN A 221 -11.23 20.10 -41.97
CA ASN A 221 -11.75 18.91 -42.66
C ASN A 221 -12.31 17.84 -41.69
N LYS A 222 -13.02 18.25 -40.64
CA LYS A 222 -13.60 17.39 -39.59
C LYS A 222 -12.57 16.68 -38.70
N VAL A 223 -11.38 17.25 -38.57
CA VAL A 223 -10.35 16.84 -37.61
C VAL A 223 -10.00 18.04 -36.74
N ILE A 224 -10.09 17.86 -35.42
CA ILE A 224 -9.65 18.82 -34.42
C ILE A 224 -8.20 18.50 -34.08
N HIS A 225 -7.36 19.53 -34.08
CA HIS A 225 -5.96 19.45 -33.71
C HIS A 225 -5.76 20.10 -32.34
N PHE A 226 -4.94 19.49 -31.49
CA PHE A 226 -4.50 20.11 -30.25
C PHE A 226 -3.80 21.44 -30.51
N ASN A 227 -4.13 22.47 -29.72
CA ASN A 227 -3.54 23.79 -29.85
C ASN A 227 -2.78 24.14 -28.56
N ALA A 228 -1.48 23.89 -28.57
CA ALA A 228 -0.60 24.14 -27.41
C ALA A 228 -0.58 25.60 -26.93
N VAL A 229 -1.10 26.57 -27.68
CA VAL A 229 -1.18 27.97 -27.24
C VAL A 229 -2.41 28.23 -26.38
N THR A 230 -3.52 27.56 -26.68
CA THR A 230 -4.82 27.78 -26.01
C THR A 230 -5.17 26.70 -25.01
N GLU A 231 -4.53 25.53 -25.08
CA GLU A 231 -4.70 24.40 -24.16
C GLU A 231 -3.64 24.44 -23.06
N ASN A 232 -4.04 24.23 -21.82
CA ASN A 232 -3.21 24.24 -20.61
C ASN A 232 -3.39 22.95 -19.81
N GLU A 233 -2.29 22.43 -19.27
CA GLU A 233 -2.29 21.35 -18.29
C GLU A 233 -2.54 21.96 -16.90
N ARG A 234 -3.74 21.79 -16.35
CA ARG A 234 -4.07 22.25 -14.98
C ARG A 234 -4.36 21.10 -14.02
N MET A 235 -5.06 20.08 -14.49
CA MET A 235 -5.35 18.86 -13.72
C MET A 235 -4.17 17.91 -13.74
N ASN A 236 -3.89 17.27 -12.61
CA ASN A 236 -2.65 16.50 -12.44
C ASN A 236 -2.66 15.16 -13.19
N PRO A 237 -1.50 14.72 -13.72
CA PRO A 237 -1.32 13.41 -14.33
C PRO A 237 -1.78 12.24 -13.46
N LEU A 238 -2.31 11.22 -14.13
CA LEU A 238 -2.69 9.93 -13.53
C LEU A 238 -1.85 8.81 -14.11
N LEU A 239 -1.15 8.06 -13.26
CA LEU A 239 -0.55 6.77 -13.61
C LEU A 239 -1.54 5.64 -13.32
N LEU A 240 -1.94 4.89 -14.35
CA LEU A 240 -2.88 3.77 -14.22
C LEU A 240 -2.60 2.72 -15.30
N ASN A 241 -2.51 1.44 -14.91
CA ASN A 241 -2.37 0.30 -15.83
C ASN A 241 -1.24 0.45 -16.86
N GLY A 242 -0.08 0.96 -16.43
CA GLY A 242 1.08 1.17 -17.31
C GLY A 242 0.92 2.32 -18.30
N LYS A 243 -0.05 3.21 -18.09
CA LYS A 243 -0.26 4.43 -18.86
C LYS A 243 -0.26 5.67 -17.96
N VAL A 244 0.16 6.79 -18.52
CA VAL A 244 0.09 8.12 -17.92
C VAL A 244 -0.95 8.92 -18.68
N TYR A 245 -2.00 9.37 -17.99
CA TYR A 245 -3.07 10.20 -18.54
C TYR A 245 -2.87 11.65 -18.13
N ILE A 246 -2.99 12.55 -19.10
CA ILE A 246 -2.81 13.99 -18.91
C ILE A 246 -3.98 14.71 -19.54
N THR A 247 -4.44 15.76 -18.87
CA THR A 247 -5.69 16.46 -19.18
C THR A 247 -5.45 17.93 -19.45
N TYR A 248 -6.23 18.48 -20.38
CA TYR A 248 -6.07 19.87 -20.81
C TYR A 248 -7.37 20.66 -20.77
N ALA A 249 -7.22 21.97 -20.54
CA ALA A 249 -8.29 22.96 -20.50
C ALA A 249 -7.87 24.27 -21.17
N GLY A 250 -8.81 25.16 -21.46
CA GLY A 250 -8.51 26.45 -22.11
C GLY A 250 -7.81 27.47 -21.22
N PHE A 251 -6.90 28.26 -21.79
CA PHE A 251 -6.39 29.49 -21.17
C PHE A 251 -7.42 30.62 -21.29
N ALA A 252 -8.05 31.02 -20.18
CA ALA A 252 -8.97 32.16 -20.11
C ALA A 252 -10.07 32.13 -21.19
N ASP A 253 -10.66 30.95 -21.42
CA ASP A 253 -11.69 30.72 -22.44
C ASP A 253 -11.32 31.19 -23.85
N GLN A 254 -10.04 31.11 -24.21
CA GLN A 254 -9.58 31.45 -25.54
C GLN A 254 -9.87 30.33 -26.53
N TYR A 255 -10.90 30.54 -27.34
CA TYR A 255 -11.27 29.61 -28.40
C TYR A 255 -10.30 29.67 -29.60
N PRO A 256 -10.06 28.53 -30.29
CA PRO A 256 -10.59 27.21 -29.97
C PRO A 256 -9.81 26.54 -28.84
N TYR A 257 -10.53 25.88 -27.92
CA TYR A 257 -9.99 24.95 -26.93
C TYR A 257 -11.02 23.85 -26.67
N HIS A 258 -10.56 22.69 -26.17
CA HIS A 258 -11.38 21.54 -25.84
C HIS A 258 -10.89 20.85 -24.56
N GLY A 259 -11.78 20.15 -23.85
CA GLY A 259 -11.35 19.17 -22.86
C GLY A 259 -10.64 17.99 -23.52
N TRP A 260 -9.34 17.82 -23.26
CA TRP A 260 -8.58 16.65 -23.75
C TRP A 260 -8.19 15.72 -22.61
N ILE A 261 -8.20 14.41 -22.87
CA ILE A 261 -7.45 13.41 -22.11
C ILE A 261 -6.52 12.70 -23.09
N VAL A 262 -5.23 12.68 -22.79
CA VAL A 262 -4.22 12.02 -23.61
C VAL A 262 -3.51 10.98 -22.76
N GLY A 263 -3.57 9.72 -23.19
CA GLY A 263 -2.89 8.61 -22.52
C GLY A 263 -1.57 8.28 -23.21
N PHE A 264 -0.50 8.09 -22.45
CA PHE A 264 0.83 7.71 -22.93
C PHE A 264 1.27 6.40 -22.30
N ASN A 265 1.95 5.53 -23.03
CA ASN A 265 2.59 4.35 -22.45
C ASN A 265 3.66 4.79 -21.44
N ALA A 266 3.60 4.29 -20.21
CA ALA A 266 4.48 4.74 -19.13
C ALA A 266 5.96 4.36 -19.36
N GLN A 267 6.25 3.37 -20.20
CA GLN A 267 7.63 2.96 -20.49
C GLN A 267 8.22 3.75 -21.66
N THR A 268 7.45 3.97 -22.73
CA THR A 268 7.96 4.52 -24.00
C THR A 268 7.53 5.96 -24.27
N LEU A 269 6.58 6.50 -23.50
CA LEU A 269 5.87 7.76 -23.75
C LEU A 269 5.12 7.80 -25.08
N GLN A 270 4.94 6.67 -25.77
CA GLN A 270 4.13 6.63 -26.97
C GLN A 270 2.66 6.95 -26.63
N GLN A 271 2.04 7.88 -27.34
CA GLN A 271 0.62 8.17 -27.20
C GLN A 271 -0.23 6.92 -27.52
N THR A 272 -1.17 6.60 -26.63
CA THR A 272 -2.00 5.38 -26.66
C THR A 272 -3.50 5.69 -26.70
N ASP A 273 -3.95 6.72 -26.01
CA ASP A 273 -5.38 7.06 -25.89
C ASP A 273 -5.60 8.55 -26.14
N VAL A 274 -6.77 8.90 -26.69
CA VAL A 274 -7.23 10.29 -26.86
C VAL A 274 -8.74 10.33 -26.58
N PHE A 275 -9.14 11.24 -25.72
CA PHE A 275 -10.53 11.65 -25.52
C PHE A 275 -10.65 13.16 -25.73
N ASN A 276 -11.71 13.60 -26.41
CA ASN A 276 -12.04 15.01 -26.58
C ASN A 276 -13.50 15.22 -26.16
N ASP A 277 -13.72 16.05 -25.15
CA ASP A 277 -15.00 16.26 -24.47
C ASP A 277 -16.06 16.92 -25.36
N THR A 278 -15.62 17.78 -26.28
CA THR A 278 -16.48 18.63 -27.10
C THR A 278 -16.13 18.53 -28.58
N ALA A 279 -15.90 17.31 -29.07
CA ALA A 279 -15.43 17.06 -30.43
C ALA A 279 -16.35 17.63 -31.54
N ASN A 280 -17.62 17.90 -31.25
CA ASN A 280 -18.56 18.51 -32.18
C ASN A 280 -19.06 19.90 -31.72
N GLY A 281 -18.44 20.48 -30.69
CA GLY A 281 -18.73 21.79 -30.13
C GLY A 281 -17.44 22.54 -29.80
N GLY A 282 -17.40 23.24 -28.68
CA GLY A 282 -16.20 23.89 -28.15
C GLY A 282 -16.23 23.99 -26.63
N GLY A 283 -15.08 24.21 -26.00
CA GLY A 283 -14.91 24.30 -24.55
C GLY A 283 -14.84 22.93 -23.86
N GLY A 284 -15.31 22.83 -22.62
CA GLY A 284 -15.36 21.59 -21.84
C GLY A 284 -14.01 21.23 -21.22
N GLY A 285 -13.17 22.23 -20.92
CA GLY A 285 -11.82 22.01 -20.41
C GLY A 285 -11.79 21.26 -19.08
N PHE A 286 -10.76 20.43 -18.87
CA PHE A 286 -10.53 19.69 -17.63
C PHE A 286 -9.49 20.40 -16.76
N TRP A 287 -9.96 21.24 -15.83
CA TRP A 287 -9.07 22.05 -14.97
C TRP A 287 -9.23 21.79 -13.47
N ASP A 288 -10.44 21.49 -13.00
CA ASP A 288 -10.81 20.91 -11.68
C ASP A 288 -10.01 21.42 -10.48
N ASP A 289 -9.69 22.72 -10.46
CA ASP A 289 -8.85 23.36 -9.44
C ASP A 289 -7.45 22.74 -9.23
N GLY A 290 -6.90 22.08 -10.24
CA GLY A 290 -5.68 21.31 -10.07
C GLY A 290 -5.87 20.04 -9.24
N ASN A 291 -7.06 19.45 -9.28
CA ASN A 291 -7.30 18.07 -8.86
C ASN A 291 -6.72 17.07 -9.87
N GLY A 292 -6.45 15.84 -9.43
CA GLY A 292 -6.09 14.76 -10.36
C GLY A 292 -7.32 13.97 -10.83
N ILE A 293 -7.18 13.23 -11.93
CA ILE A 293 -8.22 12.27 -12.36
C ILE A 293 -8.51 11.28 -11.22
N VAL A 294 -9.79 11.04 -10.95
CA VAL A 294 -10.27 10.10 -9.91
C VAL A 294 -10.37 8.71 -10.50
N VAL A 295 -9.90 7.69 -9.77
CA VAL A 295 -9.98 6.28 -10.18
C VAL A 295 -10.94 5.51 -9.29
N ASP A 296 -11.80 4.69 -9.90
CA ASP A 296 -12.48 3.62 -9.18
C ASP A 296 -11.55 2.41 -9.02
N PRO A 297 -11.09 2.09 -7.81
CA PRO A 297 -10.19 0.95 -7.63
C PRO A 297 -10.87 -0.40 -7.91
N SER A 298 -12.20 -0.50 -8.02
CA SER A 298 -12.86 -1.79 -8.29
C SER A 298 -12.75 -2.26 -9.73
N ASP A 299 -12.62 -1.34 -10.69
CA ASP A 299 -12.57 -1.68 -12.12
C ASP A 299 -11.57 -0.84 -12.94
N ASN A 300 -10.83 0.06 -12.28
CA ASN A 300 -9.90 1.01 -12.89
C ASN A 300 -10.55 1.95 -13.93
N SER A 301 -11.86 2.18 -13.84
CA SER A 301 -12.52 3.28 -14.53
C SER A 301 -12.14 4.62 -13.89
N ILE A 302 -12.37 5.71 -14.63
CA ILE A 302 -11.98 7.06 -14.21
C ILE A 302 -13.14 8.03 -14.21
N TYR A 303 -13.08 9.03 -13.32
CA TYR A 303 -14.02 10.15 -13.24
C TYR A 303 -13.28 11.49 -13.26
N LEU A 304 -13.93 12.48 -13.85
CA LEU A 304 -13.47 13.87 -13.91
C LEU A 304 -14.63 14.81 -14.23
N GLN A 305 -14.49 16.09 -13.90
CA GLN A 305 -15.49 17.13 -14.16
C GLN A 305 -15.00 18.09 -15.27
N SER A 306 -15.85 18.35 -16.26
CA SER A 306 -15.59 19.34 -17.31
C SER A 306 -16.10 20.74 -16.93
N GLY A 307 -15.39 21.75 -17.41
CA GLY A 307 -15.76 23.15 -17.29
C GLY A 307 -16.85 23.60 -18.26
N ASN A 308 -16.98 24.92 -18.40
CA ASN A 308 -17.83 25.57 -19.40
C ASN A 308 -17.53 25.04 -20.81
N GLY A 309 -18.57 24.61 -21.52
CA GLY A 309 -18.47 24.04 -22.86
C GLY A 309 -19.83 23.66 -23.44
N THR A 310 -19.80 23.26 -24.71
CA THR A 310 -20.99 22.75 -25.39
C THR A 310 -21.46 21.46 -24.71
N PHE A 311 -22.73 21.44 -24.29
CA PHE A 311 -23.41 20.25 -23.80
C PHE A 311 -24.61 19.92 -24.69
N ASP A 312 -24.62 18.73 -25.28
CA ASP A 312 -25.75 18.20 -26.04
C ASP A 312 -25.84 16.66 -26.04
N TYR A 313 -25.04 16.00 -25.18
CA TYR A 313 -24.91 14.54 -25.11
C TYR A 313 -26.26 13.85 -24.89
N ASN A 314 -26.69 13.04 -25.87
CA ASN A 314 -27.95 12.27 -25.83
C ASN A 314 -29.22 13.09 -25.50
N VAL A 315 -29.19 14.42 -25.66
CA VAL A 315 -30.35 15.28 -25.39
C VAL A 315 -31.39 15.12 -26.50
N GLY A 316 -32.66 14.90 -26.11
CA GLY A 316 -33.78 14.81 -27.06
C GLY A 316 -33.73 13.60 -28.00
N GLY A 317 -32.94 12.57 -27.69
CA GLY A 317 -32.78 11.37 -28.51
C GLY A 317 -31.78 11.50 -29.67
N ALA A 318 -31.02 12.59 -29.75
CA ALA A 318 -29.94 12.77 -30.72
C ALA A 318 -28.63 12.15 -30.22
N THR A 319 -27.89 11.44 -31.08
CA THR A 319 -26.58 10.85 -30.74
C THR A 319 -25.45 11.88 -30.83
N ASN A 320 -25.55 12.97 -30.06
CA ASN A 320 -24.46 13.93 -29.94
C ASN A 320 -23.46 13.48 -28.86
N THR A 321 -22.29 14.09 -28.86
CA THR A 321 -21.13 13.61 -28.11
C THR A 321 -20.54 14.64 -27.14
N ASN A 322 -21.09 15.85 -27.03
CA ASN A 322 -20.45 16.92 -26.25
C ASN A 322 -20.91 16.90 -24.79
N LEU A 323 -19.95 16.83 -23.87
CA LEU A 323 -20.13 16.61 -22.44
C LEU A 323 -19.64 17.79 -21.57
N GLY A 324 -19.65 19.02 -22.10
CA GLY A 324 -19.34 20.20 -21.28
C GLY A 324 -20.22 20.29 -20.03
N MET A 325 -19.73 20.91 -18.95
CA MET A 325 -20.44 21.07 -17.68
C MET A 325 -20.87 19.75 -17.00
N SER A 326 -20.08 18.69 -17.14
CA SER A 326 -20.48 17.34 -16.70
C SER A 326 -19.44 16.69 -15.79
N LEU A 327 -19.91 15.84 -14.86
CA LEU A 327 -19.11 14.79 -14.26
C LEU A 327 -19.19 13.57 -15.17
N ILE A 328 -18.05 13.06 -15.62
CA ILE A 328 -17.96 12.04 -16.67
C ILE A 328 -17.33 10.78 -16.11
N HIS A 329 -17.94 9.62 -16.36
CA HIS A 329 -17.39 8.31 -16.04
C HIS A 329 -16.87 7.62 -17.32
N LEU A 330 -15.58 7.31 -17.35
CA LEU A 330 -14.92 6.70 -18.50
C LEU A 330 -14.36 5.32 -18.15
N SER A 331 -14.59 4.34 -19.01
CA SER A 331 -13.81 3.11 -19.05
C SER A 331 -12.40 3.42 -19.52
N THR A 332 -11.41 2.71 -18.98
CA THR A 332 -10.03 2.67 -19.49
C THR A 332 -9.72 1.36 -20.22
N THR A 333 -10.65 0.41 -20.19
CA THR A 333 -10.53 -0.89 -20.86
C THR A 333 -10.77 -0.72 -22.35
N ASN A 334 -9.76 -1.04 -23.16
CA ASN A 334 -9.77 -0.87 -24.62
C ASN A 334 -9.95 0.60 -25.07
N GLY A 335 -9.38 1.53 -24.33
CA GLY A 335 -9.42 2.97 -24.61
C GLY A 335 -10.44 3.71 -23.76
N LEU A 336 -10.54 5.02 -23.98
CA LEU A 336 -11.40 5.93 -23.21
C LEU A 336 -12.81 5.95 -23.80
N ASN A 337 -13.78 5.40 -23.06
CA ASN A 337 -15.18 5.31 -23.50
C ASN A 337 -16.12 5.77 -22.40
N VAL A 338 -17.10 6.63 -22.73
CA VAL A 338 -18.13 7.09 -21.79
C VAL A 338 -19.01 5.93 -21.35
N LEU A 339 -19.02 5.68 -20.04
CA LEU A 339 -19.86 4.68 -19.38
C LEU A 339 -21.14 5.32 -18.83
N ASP A 340 -20.99 6.46 -18.16
CA ASP A 340 -22.09 7.24 -17.60
C ASP A 340 -21.67 8.72 -17.44
N TYR A 341 -22.61 9.58 -17.09
CA TYR A 341 -22.35 11.00 -16.84
C TYR A 341 -23.41 11.63 -15.95
N PHE A 342 -23.09 12.76 -15.35
CA PHE A 342 -24.03 13.68 -14.73
C PHE A 342 -23.82 15.09 -15.29
N THR A 343 -24.91 15.78 -15.59
CA THR A 343 -24.91 17.19 -16.01
C THR A 343 -26.05 17.90 -15.27
N PRO A 344 -25.78 19.01 -14.55
CA PRO A 344 -26.82 19.76 -13.85
C PRO A 344 -27.95 20.20 -14.79
N PHE A 345 -29.20 20.16 -14.32
CA PHE A 345 -30.37 20.57 -15.13
C PHE A 345 -30.27 21.99 -15.70
N ASN A 346 -29.49 22.87 -15.05
CA ASN A 346 -29.24 24.26 -15.42
C ASN A 346 -27.91 24.48 -16.13
N ALA A 347 -27.24 23.43 -16.63
CA ALA A 347 -25.91 23.50 -17.25
C ALA A 347 -25.76 24.58 -18.33
N GLN A 348 -26.78 24.78 -19.18
CA GLN A 348 -26.75 25.86 -20.20
C GLN A 348 -26.61 27.25 -19.56
N CYS A 349 -27.26 27.48 -18.43
CA CYS A 349 -27.23 28.75 -17.71
C CYS A 349 -25.88 28.95 -17.01
N LEU A 350 -25.36 27.88 -16.42
CA LEU A 350 -24.05 27.87 -15.80
C LEU A 350 -22.96 28.16 -16.84
N ASN A 351 -23.03 27.50 -18.00
CA ASN A 351 -22.13 27.74 -19.12
C ASN A 351 -22.13 29.21 -19.58
N ASN A 352 -23.30 29.82 -19.73
CA ASN A 352 -23.41 31.23 -20.16
C ASN A 352 -22.87 32.24 -19.14
N LEU A 353 -22.73 31.83 -17.88
CA LEU A 353 -22.27 32.65 -16.76
C LEU A 353 -20.85 32.31 -16.31
N ASP A 354 -20.14 31.43 -17.05
CA ASP A 354 -18.83 30.92 -16.65
C ASP A 354 -18.85 30.32 -15.23
N ARG A 355 -19.85 29.49 -14.95
CA ARG A 355 -20.03 28.81 -13.65
C ARG A 355 -19.70 27.33 -13.74
N ASP A 356 -18.49 27.03 -14.16
CA ASP A 356 -17.94 25.68 -14.31
C ASP A 356 -18.38 24.71 -13.22
N LEU A 357 -18.81 23.53 -13.65
CA LEU A 357 -18.91 22.39 -12.76
C LEU A 357 -17.52 21.85 -12.43
N GLY A 358 -16.60 21.78 -13.40
CA GLY A 358 -15.21 21.32 -13.21
C GLY A 358 -14.28 22.32 -12.53
N SER A 359 -14.73 22.99 -11.47
CA SER A 359 -13.90 23.89 -10.66
C SER A 359 -13.72 23.44 -9.21
N GLY A 360 -14.40 22.37 -8.78
CA GLY A 360 -14.54 22.01 -7.38
C GLY A 360 -13.98 20.66 -6.98
N GLY A 361 -13.27 19.95 -7.86
CA GLY A 361 -12.57 18.72 -7.50
C GLY A 361 -13.48 17.53 -7.23
N ALA A 362 -13.51 16.54 -8.11
CA ALA A 362 -14.18 15.28 -7.77
C ALA A 362 -13.36 14.48 -6.74
N ILE A 363 -14.03 13.87 -5.75
CA ILE A 363 -13.40 12.87 -4.86
C ILE A 363 -14.27 11.62 -4.76
N LEU A 364 -13.61 10.46 -4.75
CA LEU A 364 -14.27 9.18 -4.55
C LEU A 364 -14.30 8.86 -3.06
N LEU A 365 -15.49 8.73 -2.49
CA LEU A 365 -15.65 8.48 -1.07
C LEU A 365 -15.43 6.99 -0.77
N PRO A 366 -14.83 6.64 0.39
CA PRO A 366 -14.81 5.25 0.83
C PRO A 366 -16.21 4.67 0.93
N THR A 367 -16.36 3.36 0.75
CA THR A 367 -17.67 2.70 0.80
C THR A 367 -18.41 3.01 2.09
N GLN A 368 -19.60 3.58 1.98
CA GLN A 368 -20.47 3.86 3.13
C GLN A 368 -21.42 2.70 3.44
N GLY A 369 -22.00 2.72 4.64
CA GLY A 369 -23.16 1.87 4.94
C GLY A 369 -24.44 2.43 4.32
N GLY A 370 -25.51 1.64 4.29
CA GLY A 370 -26.84 2.11 3.85
C GLY A 370 -27.19 1.74 2.41
N ALA A 371 -28.14 2.49 1.82
CA ALA A 371 -28.73 2.18 0.52
C ALA A 371 -27.84 2.60 -0.68
N HIS A 372 -26.91 3.54 -0.46
CA HIS A 372 -26.02 4.09 -1.47
C HIS A 372 -24.59 4.01 -0.95
N PRO A 373 -23.88 2.89 -1.14
CA PRO A 373 -22.57 2.67 -0.54
C PRO A 373 -21.39 3.12 -1.44
N TYR A 374 -21.66 3.72 -2.60
CA TYR A 374 -20.68 3.95 -3.66
C TYR A 374 -20.74 5.38 -4.18
N GLU A 375 -20.23 6.32 -3.40
CA GLU A 375 -20.45 7.74 -3.64
C GLU A 375 -19.25 8.44 -4.28
N ILE A 376 -19.58 9.39 -5.15
CA ILE A 376 -18.65 10.40 -5.64
C ILE A 376 -19.22 11.77 -5.29
N LEU A 377 -18.34 12.66 -4.83
CA LEU A 377 -18.69 14.03 -4.48
C LEU A 377 -17.98 14.97 -5.44
N GLY A 378 -18.70 15.99 -5.90
CA GLY A 378 -18.15 17.09 -6.70
C GLY A 378 -19.00 18.35 -6.55
N GLY A 379 -18.47 19.47 -7.01
CA GLY A 379 -19.15 20.76 -7.00
C GLY A 379 -18.43 21.72 -7.93
N GLY A 380 -18.90 22.97 -8.00
CA GLY A 380 -18.26 23.97 -8.85
C GLY A 380 -18.62 25.42 -8.53
N LYS A 381 -18.36 26.34 -9.46
CA LYS A 381 -18.51 27.80 -9.31
C LYS A 381 -19.95 28.23 -8.96
N GLU A 382 -20.95 27.37 -9.16
CA GLU A 382 -22.31 27.60 -8.67
C GLU A 382 -22.39 27.67 -7.13
N GLY A 383 -21.45 27.06 -6.42
CA GLY A 383 -21.51 26.92 -4.95
C GLY A 383 -22.40 25.78 -4.48
N ARG A 384 -22.78 24.86 -5.40
CA ARG A 384 -23.57 23.66 -5.10
C ARG A 384 -22.66 22.43 -5.02
N ILE A 385 -22.86 21.64 -3.96
CA ILE A 385 -22.26 20.31 -3.78
C ILE A 385 -23.26 19.28 -4.31
N TYR A 386 -22.75 18.36 -5.12
CA TYR A 386 -23.46 17.20 -5.63
C TYR A 386 -22.84 15.94 -5.05
N LEU A 387 -23.66 15.10 -4.41
CA LEU A 387 -23.31 13.75 -3.99
C LEU A 387 -24.05 12.77 -4.90
N LEU A 388 -23.32 11.92 -5.59
CA LEU A 388 -23.84 11.03 -6.62
C LEU A 388 -23.52 9.58 -6.29
N ASP A 389 -24.36 8.67 -6.78
CA ASP A 389 -24.10 7.23 -6.77
C ASP A 389 -23.27 6.90 -8.03
N ARG A 390 -22.05 6.40 -7.86
CA ARG A 390 -21.17 6.10 -8.99
C ARG A 390 -21.65 4.91 -9.83
N THR A 391 -22.66 4.16 -9.35
CA THR A 391 -23.33 3.11 -10.14
C THR A 391 -24.46 3.64 -11.00
N ASN A 392 -24.88 4.89 -10.78
CA ASN A 392 -25.90 5.59 -11.55
C ASN A 392 -25.80 7.10 -11.29
N LEU A 393 -25.08 7.81 -12.17
CA LEU A 393 -24.81 9.24 -12.02
C LEU A 393 -26.06 10.12 -12.24
N GLY A 394 -27.16 9.55 -12.70
CA GLY A 394 -28.45 10.25 -12.83
C GLY A 394 -28.65 11.01 -14.13
N GLN A 395 -27.57 11.25 -14.90
CA GLN A 395 -27.59 11.89 -16.23
C GLN A 395 -28.31 13.25 -16.23
N PHE A 396 -28.55 13.82 -17.42
CA PHE A 396 -29.18 15.13 -17.55
C PHE A 396 -30.70 15.07 -17.37
N THR A 397 -31.26 16.05 -16.64
CA THR A 397 -32.71 16.24 -16.51
C THR A 397 -33.17 17.51 -17.22
N VAL A 398 -34.15 17.37 -18.12
CA VAL A 398 -34.75 18.51 -18.83
C VAL A 398 -35.79 19.20 -17.93
N VAL A 399 -35.57 20.49 -17.66
CA VAL A 399 -36.49 21.35 -16.90
C VAL A 399 -36.91 22.53 -17.78
N ALA A 400 -38.18 22.96 -17.69
CA ALA A 400 -38.64 24.16 -18.38
C ALA A 400 -38.05 25.42 -17.73
N ASP A 401 -37.59 26.38 -18.54
CA ASP A 401 -36.99 27.64 -18.10
C ASP A 401 -35.89 27.47 -17.03
N PRO A 402 -34.85 26.64 -17.27
CA PRO A 402 -33.89 26.26 -16.23
C PRO A 402 -33.15 27.46 -15.63
N CYS A 403 -32.92 28.53 -16.42
CA CYS A 403 -32.21 29.73 -15.95
C CYS A 403 -33.03 30.58 -14.98
N ASN A 404 -34.36 30.46 -14.99
CA ASN A 404 -35.24 31.09 -14.00
C ASN A 404 -35.47 30.18 -12.78
N ASN A 405 -35.05 28.92 -12.85
CA ASN A 405 -35.29 27.89 -11.85
C ASN A 405 -34.00 27.42 -11.18
N GLN A 406 -32.93 28.23 -11.18
CA GLN A 406 -31.62 27.88 -10.62
C GLN A 406 -31.63 27.53 -9.13
N THR A 407 -32.72 27.81 -8.39
CA THR A 407 -32.83 27.49 -6.96
C THR A 407 -33.45 26.13 -6.67
N LEU A 408 -33.84 25.36 -7.69
CA LEU A 408 -34.33 23.99 -7.51
C LEU A 408 -33.21 23.09 -6.96
N MET A 409 -33.55 22.26 -5.97
CA MET A 409 -32.66 21.31 -5.28
C MET A 409 -33.17 19.86 -5.36
N THR A 410 -34.08 19.61 -6.30
CA THR A 410 -34.72 18.30 -6.49
C THR A 410 -34.89 17.97 -7.96
N ALA A 411 -34.28 18.75 -8.85
CA ALA A 411 -34.43 18.58 -10.29
C ALA A 411 -33.48 17.49 -10.81
N ASP A 412 -32.27 17.45 -10.24
CA ASP A 412 -31.25 16.48 -10.60
C ASP A 412 -31.50 15.13 -9.91
N LYS A 413 -31.12 14.04 -10.59
CA LYS A 413 -31.30 12.66 -10.10
C LYS A 413 -30.06 12.19 -9.34
N VAL A 414 -29.61 13.01 -8.40
CA VAL A 414 -28.45 12.73 -7.55
C VAL A 414 -28.89 12.24 -6.16
N LEU A 415 -27.97 11.71 -5.36
CA LEU A 415 -28.28 11.27 -3.99
C LEU A 415 -28.63 12.46 -3.11
N GLN A 416 -27.87 13.53 -3.27
CA GLN A 416 -28.06 14.77 -2.54
C GLN A 416 -27.46 15.94 -3.31
N GLU A 417 -28.13 17.09 -3.26
CA GLU A 417 -27.58 18.36 -3.68
C GLU A 417 -27.83 19.42 -2.60
N MET A 418 -26.84 20.28 -2.36
CA MET A 418 -26.95 21.34 -1.35
C MET A 418 -26.04 22.52 -1.65
N ASN A 419 -26.44 23.71 -1.18
CA ASN A 419 -25.57 24.89 -1.24
C ASN A 419 -24.49 24.82 -0.17
N LEU A 420 -23.26 25.16 -0.54
CA LEU A 420 -22.20 25.42 0.41
C LEU A 420 -22.47 26.73 1.17
N GLY A 421 -22.79 27.79 0.43
CA GLY A 421 -23.14 29.11 0.95
C GLY A 421 -24.61 29.24 1.40
N ALA A 422 -24.98 30.43 1.89
CA ALA A 422 -26.35 30.71 2.34
C ALA A 422 -27.40 30.65 1.20
N ALA A 423 -26.98 30.75 -0.06
CA ALA A 423 -27.83 30.63 -1.25
C ALA A 423 -27.02 30.18 -2.47
N VAL A 424 -27.71 29.73 -3.52
CA VAL A 424 -27.09 29.37 -4.83
C VAL A 424 -26.33 30.57 -5.39
N GLY A 425 -25.12 30.34 -5.88
CA GLY A 425 -24.26 31.39 -6.42
C GLY A 425 -23.51 32.21 -5.39
N ASN A 426 -23.70 31.92 -4.10
CA ASN A 426 -22.80 32.37 -3.04
C ASN A 426 -21.78 31.25 -2.79
N SER A 427 -20.55 31.61 -2.41
CA SER A 427 -19.50 30.63 -2.07
C SER A 427 -19.12 29.69 -3.20
N ALA A 428 -18.78 30.26 -4.37
CA ALA A 428 -18.28 29.51 -5.52
C ALA A 428 -17.10 28.59 -5.11
N ILE A 429 -17.12 27.35 -5.58
CA ILE A 429 -16.13 26.32 -5.21
C ILE A 429 -15.00 26.37 -6.25
N TYR A 430 -13.84 26.88 -5.85
CA TYR A 430 -12.56 26.82 -6.57
C TYR A 430 -11.55 26.08 -5.67
N SER A 431 -11.96 24.92 -5.19
CA SER A 431 -11.27 24.16 -4.17
C SER A 431 -11.64 22.70 -4.30
N THR A 432 -10.77 21.85 -3.80
CA THR A 432 -10.94 20.40 -3.75
C THR A 432 -11.27 19.98 -2.30
N PRO A 433 -12.34 19.21 -2.08
CA PRO A 433 -12.72 18.74 -0.76
C PRO A 433 -11.66 17.82 -0.15
N ALA A 434 -11.79 17.58 1.16
CA ALA A 434 -11.05 16.54 1.84
C ALA A 434 -11.97 15.66 2.70
N PHE A 435 -11.69 14.35 2.70
CA PHE A 435 -12.39 13.37 3.53
C PHE A 435 -11.60 13.08 4.82
N TYR A 436 -12.30 12.68 5.87
CA TYR A 436 -11.68 12.16 7.09
C TYR A 436 -12.57 11.13 7.77
N GLN A 437 -12.03 9.95 8.06
CA GLN A 437 -12.66 9.01 8.98
C GLN A 437 -12.12 9.21 10.39
N GLY A 438 -12.87 9.95 11.20
CA GLY A 438 -12.54 10.22 12.60
C GLY A 438 -13.12 9.20 13.58
N PRO A 439 -12.80 9.34 14.88
CA PRO A 439 -13.26 8.42 15.94
C PRO A 439 -14.78 8.43 16.13
N THR A 440 -15.46 9.50 15.71
CA THR A 440 -16.90 9.71 15.89
C THR A 440 -17.71 9.62 14.61
N GLY A 441 -17.07 9.47 13.46
CA GLY A 441 -17.75 9.43 12.16
C GLY A 441 -16.86 9.88 11.00
N ALA A 442 -17.43 9.85 9.80
CA ALA A 442 -16.82 10.35 8.59
C ALA A 442 -17.20 11.84 8.38
N TYR A 443 -16.26 12.63 7.86
CA TYR A 443 -16.44 14.05 7.59
C TYR A 443 -15.93 14.41 6.20
N ILE A 444 -16.62 15.35 5.56
CA ILE A 444 -16.17 16.07 4.37
C ILE A 444 -15.89 17.51 4.76
N PHE A 445 -14.74 18.03 4.34
CA PHE A 445 -14.37 19.43 4.49
C PHE A 445 -14.38 20.11 3.12
N GLU A 446 -15.01 21.28 3.06
CA GLU A 446 -15.14 22.09 1.84
C GLU A 446 -15.00 23.57 2.17
N ALA A 447 -14.44 24.37 1.27
CA ALA A 447 -14.14 25.79 1.51
C ALA A 447 -14.30 26.65 0.24
N GLY A 448 -15.47 27.28 0.10
CA GLY A 448 -15.77 28.13 -1.04
C GLY A 448 -15.23 29.56 -0.89
N ASN A 449 -15.17 30.27 -2.03
CA ASN A 449 -14.75 31.66 -2.09
C ASN A 449 -15.68 32.58 -1.28
N GLY A 450 -15.11 33.33 -0.35
CA GLY A 450 -15.84 34.23 0.56
C GLY A 450 -16.59 33.50 1.67
N ASP A 451 -16.22 32.25 1.98
CA ASP A 451 -16.87 31.41 2.99
C ASP A 451 -15.88 30.85 4.02
N HIS A 452 -16.41 30.17 5.02
CA HIS A 452 -15.64 29.41 6.01
C HIS A 452 -15.26 28.02 5.45
N ILE A 453 -14.20 27.42 5.98
CA ILE A 453 -14.02 25.96 5.87
C ILE A 453 -15.17 25.34 6.68
N LYS A 454 -15.91 24.42 6.07
CA LYS A 454 -17.07 23.76 6.67
C LYS A 454 -16.87 22.26 6.73
N ALA A 455 -17.26 21.64 7.85
CA ALA A 455 -17.23 20.20 8.05
C ALA A 455 -18.65 19.63 7.99
N PHE A 456 -18.92 18.70 7.09
CA PHE A 456 -20.19 17.97 6.99
C PHE A 456 -20.00 16.53 7.42
N SER A 457 -20.86 15.99 8.29
CA SER A 457 -20.81 14.57 8.62
C SER A 457 -21.36 13.75 7.46
N LEU A 458 -20.69 12.67 7.08
CA LEU A 458 -21.16 11.68 6.12
C LEU A 458 -21.71 10.47 6.89
N THR A 459 -22.98 10.14 6.67
CA THR A 459 -23.63 9.02 7.36
C THR A 459 -24.66 8.37 6.45
N ASN A 460 -24.57 7.05 6.31
CA ASN A 460 -25.45 6.25 5.43
C ASN A 460 -25.52 6.77 3.99
N GLY A 461 -24.38 7.26 3.50
CA GLY A 461 -24.23 7.79 2.15
C GLY A 461 -24.88 9.13 1.83
N VAL A 462 -25.13 9.94 2.86
CA VAL A 462 -25.56 11.34 2.71
C VAL A 462 -24.81 12.25 3.67
N LEU A 463 -24.62 13.50 3.27
CA LEU A 463 -24.05 14.58 4.08
C LEU A 463 -25.12 15.19 5.00
N SER A 464 -24.70 15.66 6.17
CA SER A 464 -25.51 16.57 6.97
C SER A 464 -25.84 17.84 6.19
N THR A 465 -27.09 18.30 6.23
CA THR A 465 -27.54 19.51 5.52
C THR A 465 -27.03 20.82 6.13
N THR A 466 -26.50 20.77 7.35
CA THR A 466 -25.82 21.89 8.03
C THR A 466 -24.41 21.45 8.42
N PRO A 467 -23.42 22.35 8.38
CA PRO A 467 -22.07 22.01 8.83
C PRO A 467 -22.10 21.67 10.33
N THR A 468 -21.38 20.61 10.69
CA THR A 468 -21.14 20.17 12.07
C THR A 468 -20.20 21.12 12.81
N SER A 469 -19.28 21.75 12.09
CA SER A 469 -18.41 22.83 12.56
C SER A 469 -17.92 23.67 11.37
N GLN A 470 -17.40 24.86 11.65
CA GLN A 470 -16.78 25.72 10.65
C GLN A 470 -15.62 26.51 11.25
N SER A 471 -14.67 26.93 10.41
CA SER A 471 -13.55 27.79 10.82
C SER A 471 -14.03 29.16 11.30
N PRO A 472 -13.28 29.83 12.20
CA PRO A 472 -13.60 31.21 12.58
C PRO A 472 -13.35 32.21 11.44
N GLU A 473 -12.36 31.96 10.59
CA GLU A 473 -12.03 32.80 9.44
C GLU A 473 -12.91 32.51 8.23
N THR A 474 -13.06 33.54 7.41
CA THR A 474 -13.57 33.49 6.05
C THR A 474 -12.40 33.55 5.08
N PHE A 475 -12.43 32.72 4.05
CA PHE A 475 -11.39 32.58 3.04
C PHE A 475 -11.86 33.23 1.74
N ASN A 476 -11.10 34.20 1.26
CA ASN A 476 -11.37 34.83 -0.04
C ASN A 476 -10.85 33.94 -1.17
N PHE A 477 -11.02 34.39 -2.41
CA PHE A 477 -10.58 33.67 -3.60
C PHE A 477 -9.17 33.08 -3.46
N PRO A 478 -8.98 31.79 -3.76
CA PRO A 478 -9.98 30.90 -4.39
C PRO A 478 -11.00 30.23 -3.44
N GLY A 479 -10.82 30.34 -2.12
CA GLY A 479 -11.28 29.33 -1.18
C GLY A 479 -10.05 28.58 -0.68
N GLU A 480 -10.19 27.32 -0.24
CA GLU A 480 -9.06 26.57 0.31
C GLU A 480 -8.98 25.13 -0.19
N ASN A 481 -7.84 24.78 -0.79
CA ASN A 481 -7.49 23.40 -1.09
C ASN A 481 -7.01 22.69 0.19
N LEU A 482 -7.79 21.70 0.63
CA LEU A 482 -7.62 21.11 1.96
C LEU A 482 -6.85 19.79 1.91
N SER A 483 -6.09 19.50 2.96
CA SER A 483 -5.63 18.15 3.25
C SER A 483 -5.88 17.79 4.71
N VAL A 484 -6.00 16.50 5.00
CA VAL A 484 -6.18 16.00 6.36
C VAL A 484 -5.05 15.04 6.69
N SER A 485 -4.46 15.18 7.88
CA SER A 485 -3.50 14.23 8.42
C SER A 485 -4.01 13.63 9.72
N SER A 486 -3.83 12.33 9.92
CA SER A 486 -4.16 11.65 11.18
C SER A 486 -3.45 10.31 11.33
N ASN A 487 -3.51 9.74 12.53
CA ASN A 487 -3.15 8.34 12.77
C ASN A 487 -4.41 7.48 12.66
N GLY A 488 -4.83 7.20 11.42
CA GLY A 488 -6.13 6.61 11.14
C GLY A 488 -7.28 7.39 11.79
N GLY A 489 -8.24 6.67 12.37
CA GLY A 489 -9.35 7.26 13.13
C GLY A 489 -9.05 7.58 14.60
N ALA A 490 -7.78 7.61 15.02
CA ALA A 490 -7.44 7.83 16.43
C ALA A 490 -7.82 9.24 16.90
N ALA A 491 -8.48 9.31 18.07
CA ALA A 491 -8.87 10.58 18.68
C ALA A 491 -7.66 11.48 18.98
N GLY A 492 -7.83 12.79 18.75
CA GLY A 492 -6.80 13.80 18.98
C GLY A 492 -5.69 13.85 17.92
N THR A 493 -5.82 13.11 16.81
CA THR A 493 -4.80 13.08 15.74
C THR A 493 -5.24 13.74 14.44
N GLY A 494 -6.55 13.88 14.19
CA GLY A 494 -7.07 14.50 12.98
C GLY A 494 -6.82 16.00 12.93
N ILE A 495 -6.10 16.45 11.90
CA ILE A 495 -5.80 17.86 11.63
C ILE A 495 -6.16 18.21 10.19
N VAL A 496 -6.95 19.27 10.01
CA VAL A 496 -7.23 19.87 8.68
C VAL A 496 -6.21 20.97 8.42
N TRP A 497 -5.56 20.91 7.26
CA TRP A 497 -4.55 21.87 6.82
C TRP A 497 -5.06 22.69 5.64
N ALA A 498 -4.75 23.99 5.66
CA ALA A 498 -5.10 24.95 4.61
C ALA A 498 -3.98 25.98 4.41
N ILE A 499 -3.89 26.55 3.22
CA ILE A 499 -2.95 27.65 2.90
C ILE A 499 -3.78 28.80 2.36
N SER A 500 -3.99 29.82 3.17
CA SER A 500 -4.85 30.95 2.78
C SER A 500 -4.05 32.18 2.33
N PRO A 501 -4.52 32.95 1.34
CA PRO A 501 -3.92 34.24 1.00
C PRO A 501 -4.15 35.25 2.12
N ASN A 502 -3.18 36.14 2.37
CA ASN A 502 -3.38 37.26 3.30
C ASN A 502 -4.06 38.49 2.65
N ALA A 503 -4.27 38.45 1.33
CA ALA A 503 -4.85 39.53 0.55
C ALA A 503 -6.00 39.04 -0.32
N SER A 504 -6.99 39.90 -0.53
CA SER A 504 -8.14 39.63 -1.39
C SER A 504 -7.85 40.00 -2.85
N CYS A 505 -8.46 39.28 -3.79
CA CYS A 505 -8.44 39.69 -5.18
C CYS A 505 -9.46 40.79 -5.51
N PRO A 506 -9.07 41.82 -6.28
CA PRO A 506 -10.02 42.83 -6.77
C PRO A 506 -10.88 42.35 -7.95
N VAL A 507 -10.44 41.32 -8.69
CA VAL A 507 -11.20 40.64 -9.76
C VAL A 507 -11.01 39.14 -9.55
N LEU A 508 -12.09 38.42 -9.24
CA LEU A 508 -12.04 37.04 -8.72
C LEU A 508 -11.45 36.05 -9.74
N ASP A 509 -11.90 36.09 -10.99
CA ASP A 509 -11.51 35.06 -11.97
C ASP A 509 -10.18 35.35 -12.70
N HIS A 510 -9.58 36.53 -12.51
CA HIS A 510 -8.46 37.02 -13.35
C HIS A 510 -7.22 37.44 -12.54
N CYS A 511 -6.98 36.80 -11.39
CA CYS A 511 -5.91 37.20 -10.48
C CYS A 511 -5.14 36.01 -9.90
N ASN A 512 -3.88 36.27 -9.55
CA ASN A 512 -3.14 35.49 -8.57
C ASN A 512 -3.04 36.36 -7.29
N PRO A 513 -3.64 35.97 -6.14
CA PRO A 513 -3.60 36.77 -4.93
C PRO A 513 -2.15 37.04 -4.52
N GLY A 514 -1.73 38.30 -4.54
CA GLY A 514 -0.40 38.69 -4.11
C GLY A 514 -0.27 38.71 -2.58
N GLY A 515 0.96 38.79 -2.08
CA GLY A 515 1.24 38.87 -0.64
C GLY A 515 1.60 37.52 -0.03
N ALA A 516 1.88 37.54 1.28
CA ALA A 516 2.31 36.35 2.02
C ALA A 516 1.14 35.37 2.21
N GLY A 517 1.40 34.08 2.03
CA GLY A 517 0.45 33.04 2.41
C GLY A 517 0.39 32.83 3.92
N VAL A 518 -0.63 32.11 4.38
CA VAL A 518 -0.81 31.69 5.78
C VAL A 518 -1.10 30.20 5.83
N LEU A 519 -0.18 29.42 6.38
CA LEU A 519 -0.41 28.01 6.71
C LEU A 519 -1.24 27.93 7.99
N ARG A 520 -2.33 27.18 7.96
CA ARG A 520 -3.25 26.98 9.08
C ARG A 520 -3.50 25.50 9.36
N ALA A 521 -3.78 25.20 10.62
CA ALA A 521 -4.14 23.87 11.11
C ALA A 521 -5.33 23.93 12.06
N TYR A 522 -6.33 23.07 11.86
CA TYR A 522 -7.54 22.99 12.67
C TYR A 522 -7.76 21.59 13.21
N ASP A 523 -8.45 21.46 14.35
CA ASP A 523 -8.95 20.16 14.81
C ASP A 523 -10.01 19.64 13.82
N ALA A 524 -9.77 18.47 13.24
CA ALA A 524 -10.68 17.89 12.25
C ALA A 524 -12.05 17.49 12.83
N THR A 525 -12.17 17.37 14.16
CA THR A 525 -13.45 17.09 14.83
C THR A 525 -14.22 18.36 15.18
N ASN A 526 -13.57 19.52 15.17
CA ASN A 526 -14.20 20.83 15.42
C ASN A 526 -13.36 21.97 14.84
N LEU A 527 -13.72 22.42 13.64
CA LEU A 527 -13.03 23.51 12.93
C LEU A 527 -13.03 24.86 13.66
N GLY A 528 -13.90 25.04 14.66
CA GLY A 528 -13.86 26.23 15.52
C GLY A 528 -12.60 26.33 16.38
N THR A 529 -11.77 25.27 16.41
CA THR A 529 -10.50 25.21 17.13
C THR A 529 -9.34 25.28 16.14
N GLU A 530 -8.79 26.49 15.95
CA GLU A 530 -7.50 26.67 15.26
C GLU A 530 -6.36 26.24 16.19
N LEU A 531 -5.55 25.29 15.73
CA LEU A 531 -4.40 24.73 16.46
C LEU A 531 -3.13 25.56 16.24
N TYR A 532 -2.95 26.02 14.99
CA TYR A 532 -1.77 26.75 14.56
C TYR A 532 -2.07 27.63 13.35
N SER A 533 -1.46 28.82 13.34
CA SER A 533 -1.36 29.72 12.18
C SER A 533 0.05 30.27 12.08
N SER A 534 0.62 30.27 10.88
CA SER A 534 1.97 30.83 10.64
C SER A 534 2.06 32.33 10.96
N THR A 535 0.93 33.03 11.04
CA THR A 535 0.90 34.46 11.43
C THR A 535 1.13 34.69 12.93
N GLN A 536 0.84 33.69 13.77
CA GLN A 536 1.00 33.81 15.23
C GLN A 536 2.48 33.99 15.63
N ASN A 537 3.42 33.56 14.77
CA ASN A 537 4.83 33.91 14.86
C ASN A 537 5.43 34.15 13.46
N ALA A 538 4.93 35.19 12.78
CA ALA A 538 5.31 35.50 11.40
C ALA A 538 6.83 35.68 11.17
N GLY A 539 7.58 36.11 12.19
CA GLY A 539 9.04 36.25 12.08
C GLY A 539 9.78 34.92 11.88
N ARG A 540 9.25 33.82 12.42
CA ARG A 540 9.76 32.46 12.22
C ARG A 540 9.06 31.77 11.05
N ASP A 541 7.73 31.87 11.01
CA ASP A 541 6.86 30.98 10.24
C ASP A 541 6.24 31.62 9.00
N GLY A 542 6.36 32.93 8.82
CA GLY A 542 5.69 33.66 7.74
C GLY A 542 6.15 33.18 6.37
N LEU A 543 5.20 32.84 5.50
CA LEU A 543 5.46 32.46 4.11
C LEU A 543 5.85 33.69 3.29
N SER A 544 6.72 33.51 2.30
CA SER A 544 7.19 34.61 1.44
C SER A 544 6.08 35.12 0.50
N SER A 545 5.21 34.22 0.08
CA SER A 545 4.17 34.46 -0.91
C SER A 545 3.08 33.38 -0.82
N PHE A 546 1.95 33.62 -1.48
CA PHE A 546 0.89 32.66 -1.72
C PHE A 546 0.86 32.28 -3.20
N VAL A 547 0.54 31.01 -3.49
CA VAL A 547 0.22 30.52 -4.83
C VAL A 547 -1.13 29.83 -4.73
N LYS A 548 -2.10 30.28 -5.53
CA LYS A 548 -3.47 29.73 -5.50
C LYS A 548 -3.51 28.28 -5.95
N PHE A 549 -4.57 27.57 -5.56
CA PHE A 549 -4.82 26.16 -5.88
C PHE A 549 -3.79 25.18 -5.32
N THR A 550 -2.84 25.62 -4.50
CA THR A 550 -1.86 24.74 -3.86
C THR A 550 -2.46 23.97 -2.69
N VAL A 551 -1.99 22.73 -2.50
CA VAL A 551 -2.41 21.85 -1.40
C VAL A 551 -1.24 21.70 -0.41
N PRO A 552 -1.43 21.93 0.91
CA PRO A 552 -0.40 21.60 1.90
C PRO A 552 -0.23 20.09 2.00
N VAL A 553 1.01 19.60 1.92
CA VAL A 553 1.32 18.16 2.00
C VAL A 553 1.85 17.82 3.37
N VAL A 554 1.29 16.79 3.99
CA VAL A 554 1.74 16.30 5.29
C VAL A 554 2.31 14.91 5.11
N ALA A 555 3.59 14.73 5.42
CA ALA A 555 4.20 13.41 5.46
C ALA A 555 5.33 13.37 6.50
N ASN A 556 5.46 12.23 7.17
CA ASN A 556 6.54 11.94 8.12
C ASN A 556 6.73 13.05 9.18
N GLY A 557 5.63 13.58 9.73
CA GLY A 557 5.68 14.61 10.76
C GLY A 557 6.02 16.01 10.27
N GLN A 558 6.05 16.22 8.95
CA GLN A 558 6.41 17.48 8.33
C GLN A 558 5.28 17.97 7.42
N VAL A 559 5.20 19.29 7.25
CA VAL A 559 4.26 19.93 6.32
C VAL A 559 5.04 20.71 5.28
N PHE A 560 4.81 20.40 4.01
CA PHE A 560 5.48 20.98 2.85
C PHE A 560 4.57 21.98 2.17
N VAL A 561 5.07 23.21 2.00
CA VAL A 561 4.31 24.34 1.42
C VAL A 561 5.12 24.96 0.29
N GLY A 562 4.60 24.89 -0.93
CA GLY A 562 5.15 25.61 -2.08
C GLY A 562 4.77 27.09 -2.02
N THR A 563 5.72 27.97 -2.36
CA THR A 563 5.49 29.41 -2.49
C THR A 563 5.88 29.87 -3.90
N GLY A 564 5.77 31.17 -4.16
CA GLY A 564 6.18 31.78 -5.42
C GLY A 564 7.68 31.74 -5.71
N ASN A 565 8.51 31.40 -4.72
CA ASN A 565 9.98 31.36 -4.86
C ASN A 565 10.70 30.41 -3.88
N SER A 566 9.97 29.62 -3.10
CA SER A 566 10.56 28.68 -2.15
C SER A 566 9.67 27.48 -1.86
N LEU A 567 10.29 26.36 -1.48
CA LEU A 567 9.65 25.29 -0.74
C LEU A 567 9.92 25.51 0.76
N ASP A 568 8.86 25.72 1.54
CA ASP A 568 8.95 25.87 2.99
C ASP A 568 8.53 24.56 3.69
N ILE A 569 9.36 24.07 4.61
CA ILE A 569 9.10 22.84 5.38
C ILE A 569 8.84 23.20 6.84
N PHE A 570 7.70 22.77 7.36
CA PHE A 570 7.28 22.95 8.75
C PHE A 570 7.32 21.62 9.52
N GLY A 571 7.45 21.69 10.84
CA GLY A 571 7.44 20.53 11.72
C GLY A 571 7.67 20.92 13.18
N LEU A 572 7.89 19.93 14.04
CA LEU A 572 8.13 20.17 15.46
C LEU A 572 9.50 20.84 15.72
N ASN A 573 9.55 21.82 16.63
CA ASN A 573 10.73 22.62 16.92
C ASN A 573 11.87 21.78 17.55
N PRO A 574 13.15 21.95 17.13
CA PRO A 574 14.29 21.13 17.57
C PRO A 574 14.51 21.07 19.10
N SER A 575 14.23 22.15 19.83
CA SER A 575 14.39 22.23 21.29
C SER A 575 13.28 21.54 22.09
N ASN A 576 12.18 21.19 21.43
CA ASN A 576 11.07 20.44 22.01
C ASN A 576 10.89 19.06 21.35
N VAL A 577 11.89 18.59 20.60
CA VAL A 577 12.11 17.15 20.43
C VAL A 577 12.64 16.60 21.76
N THR A 578 11.87 16.81 22.83
CA THR A 578 11.86 15.80 23.89
C THR A 578 11.17 14.65 23.19
N PRO A 579 11.82 13.52 22.88
CA PRO A 579 11.05 12.32 22.67
C PRO A 579 10.18 12.23 23.91
N THR A 580 8.86 12.38 23.77
CA THR A 580 7.96 12.02 24.87
C THR A 580 8.49 10.69 25.35
N PRO A 581 9.01 10.57 26.59
CA PRO A 581 9.52 9.30 27.05
C PRO A 581 8.36 8.37 26.87
N THR A 582 8.52 7.43 25.92
CA THR A 582 7.65 6.27 25.85
C THR A 582 7.60 5.78 27.30
N PRO A 583 6.42 5.62 27.90
CA PRO A 583 6.32 5.07 29.24
C PRO A 583 7.25 3.86 29.31
N PRO A 584 8.04 3.66 30.39
CA PRO A 584 8.88 2.47 30.48
C PRO A 584 7.99 1.28 30.12
N PRO A 585 8.38 0.43 29.15
CA PRO A 585 7.46 -0.46 28.49
C PRO A 585 6.77 -1.31 29.55
N SER A 586 5.51 -0.97 29.85
CA SER A 586 4.58 -1.98 30.27
C SER A 586 4.52 -2.93 29.08
N PRO A 587 4.79 -4.23 29.25
CA PRO A 587 5.14 -5.14 28.17
C PRO A 587 3.94 -5.31 27.23
N SER A 588 3.86 -4.41 26.25
CA SER A 588 3.00 -4.50 25.08
C SER A 588 3.79 -5.25 24.00
N PRO A 589 3.15 -6.19 23.30
CA PRO A 589 3.84 -7.27 22.61
C PRO A 589 4.63 -6.78 21.39
N SER A 590 5.82 -7.36 21.22
CA SER A 590 6.69 -7.19 20.06
C SER A 590 5.89 -7.43 18.77
N PRO A 591 5.92 -6.51 17.78
CA PRO A 591 5.47 -6.82 16.43
C PRO A 591 6.32 -7.97 15.87
N SER A 592 5.64 -8.98 15.33
CA SER A 592 6.25 -10.03 14.51
C SER A 592 6.67 -9.41 13.17
N PRO A 593 7.85 -9.75 12.61
CA PRO A 593 8.36 -9.14 11.39
C PRO A 593 7.49 -9.50 10.17
N SER A 594 7.07 -8.49 9.42
CA SER A 594 6.74 -8.66 7.99
C SER A 594 8.02 -8.38 7.19
N PRO A 595 8.53 -9.33 6.40
CA PRO A 595 9.56 -9.06 5.41
C PRO A 595 9.05 -8.09 4.34
N VAL A 596 9.83 -7.05 4.11
CA VAL A 596 9.66 -6.07 3.01
C VAL A 596 10.00 -6.78 1.68
N PRO A 597 9.33 -6.45 0.55
CA PRO A 597 9.79 -6.89 -0.76
C PRO A 597 11.25 -6.45 -0.97
N PRO A 598 12.07 -7.27 -1.61
CA PRO A 598 13.49 -7.02 -1.63
C PRO A 598 13.88 -5.89 -2.60
N SER A 599 14.89 -5.11 -2.22
CA SER A 599 15.39 -3.93 -2.94
C SER A 599 16.11 -4.21 -4.27
N VAL A 600 16.18 -5.48 -4.68
CA VAL A 600 16.78 -5.92 -5.95
C VAL A 600 15.74 -6.76 -6.67
N ALA A 601 15.34 -6.32 -7.86
CA ALA A 601 14.39 -7.03 -8.70
C ALA A 601 14.79 -8.50 -8.87
N TYR A 602 13.82 -9.41 -8.80
CA TYR A 602 14.03 -10.79 -9.19
C TYR A 602 14.55 -10.86 -10.63
N ASN A 603 15.45 -11.80 -10.90
CA ASN A 603 16.20 -11.85 -12.16
C ASN A 603 15.94 -13.13 -12.96
N ASN A 604 15.05 -13.99 -12.49
CA ASN A 604 14.70 -15.24 -13.16
C ASN A 604 13.21 -15.54 -12.99
N ILE A 605 12.61 -16.20 -13.99
CA ILE A 605 11.22 -16.68 -13.98
C ILE A 605 11.24 -18.12 -13.50
N GLY A 606 11.00 -18.32 -12.21
CA GLY A 606 11.00 -19.62 -11.54
C GLY A 606 9.63 -20.30 -11.55
N ILE A 607 8.56 -19.56 -11.82
CA ILE A 607 7.16 -19.98 -11.70
C ILE A 607 6.38 -19.56 -12.96
N THR A 608 5.57 -20.46 -13.51
CA THR A 608 4.64 -20.16 -14.62
C THR A 608 3.28 -20.79 -14.40
N ASP A 609 2.25 -20.22 -15.04
CA ASP A 609 0.93 -20.86 -15.12
C ASP A 609 0.98 -22.11 -16.00
N ASP A 610 0.18 -23.12 -15.68
CA ASP A 610 0.04 -24.36 -16.47
C ASP A 610 -0.39 -24.10 -17.91
N ALA A 611 -1.10 -22.98 -18.13
CA ALA A 611 -1.52 -22.52 -19.45
C ALA A 611 -0.44 -21.72 -20.22
N MET A 612 0.59 -21.22 -19.53
CA MET A 612 1.61 -20.34 -20.10
C MET A 612 3.03 -20.71 -19.61
N THR A 613 3.48 -21.90 -19.98
CA THR A 613 4.72 -22.48 -19.46
C THR A 613 6.01 -21.98 -20.11
N VAL A 614 5.91 -21.38 -21.31
CA VAL A 614 7.05 -21.00 -22.16
C VAL A 614 8.07 -20.06 -21.50
N PRO A 615 7.67 -19.05 -20.69
CA PRO A 615 8.62 -18.15 -20.05
C PRO A 615 9.47 -18.78 -18.94
N GLY A 616 9.15 -19.99 -18.49
CA GLY A 616 9.80 -20.63 -17.34
C GLY A 616 11.27 -20.95 -17.58
N SER A 617 12.13 -20.61 -16.60
CA SER A 617 13.58 -20.76 -16.72
C SER A 617 14.28 -21.12 -15.39
N PHE A 618 13.59 -21.78 -14.46
CA PHE A 618 14.16 -22.25 -13.19
C PHE A 618 15.39 -23.16 -13.39
N ASP A 619 15.34 -24.08 -14.36
CA ASP A 619 16.50 -24.89 -14.77
C ASP A 619 17.05 -24.51 -16.16
N GLY A 620 16.71 -23.30 -16.61
CA GLY A 620 16.98 -22.80 -17.96
C GLY A 620 15.90 -23.12 -19.00
N LEU A 621 14.91 -23.95 -18.68
CA LEU A 621 13.79 -24.29 -19.59
C LEU A 621 12.44 -24.53 -18.89
N ASN A 622 12.44 -24.95 -17.64
CA ASN A 622 11.27 -25.41 -16.90
C ASN A 622 11.07 -24.55 -15.65
N SER A 623 9.90 -24.62 -15.03
CA SER A 623 9.54 -23.82 -13.84
C SER A 623 8.63 -24.58 -12.90
N TYR A 624 8.47 -24.11 -11.67
CA TYR A 624 7.36 -24.55 -10.82
C TYR A 624 6.02 -24.12 -11.45
N SER A 625 4.98 -24.92 -11.21
CA SER A 625 3.61 -24.58 -11.60
C SER A 625 2.97 -23.69 -10.54
N ALA A 626 2.38 -22.58 -10.96
CA ALA A 626 1.63 -21.68 -10.07
C ALA A 626 0.42 -22.41 -9.46
N GLU A 627 -0.27 -23.24 -10.24
CA GLU A 627 -1.41 -24.04 -9.79
C GLU A 627 -1.00 -25.14 -8.81
N ALA A 628 0.13 -25.80 -9.05
CA ALA A 628 0.66 -26.81 -8.13
C ALA A 628 1.13 -26.18 -6.81
N LEU A 629 1.72 -24.98 -6.85
CA LEU A 629 2.08 -24.20 -5.66
C LEU A 629 0.84 -23.72 -4.91
N ALA A 630 -0.18 -23.24 -5.62
CA ALA A 630 -1.44 -22.79 -5.02
C ALA A 630 -2.20 -23.95 -4.35
N ALA A 631 -2.16 -25.15 -4.94
CA ALA A 631 -2.68 -26.37 -4.32
C ALA A 631 -1.94 -26.75 -3.02
N ALA A 632 -0.67 -26.34 -2.90
CA ALA A 632 0.12 -26.41 -1.67
C ALA A 632 -0.04 -25.17 -0.77
N HIS A 633 -1.05 -24.32 -1.02
CA HIS A 633 -1.34 -23.06 -0.31
C HIS A 633 -0.25 -21.99 -0.41
N VAL A 634 0.59 -22.04 -1.45
CA VAL A 634 1.62 -21.04 -1.73
C VAL A 634 1.21 -20.22 -2.96
N VAL A 635 0.75 -19.01 -2.70
CA VAL A 635 0.30 -18.02 -3.70
C VAL A 635 1.16 -16.74 -3.62
N PRO A 636 1.13 -15.85 -4.62
CA PRO A 636 1.88 -14.60 -4.54
C PRO A 636 1.62 -13.82 -3.25
N GLY A 637 2.69 -13.42 -2.56
CA GLY A 637 2.62 -12.71 -1.28
C GLY A 637 2.25 -13.57 -0.06
N ALA A 638 2.10 -14.88 -0.21
CA ALA A 638 1.78 -15.77 0.92
C ALA A 638 2.87 -15.74 2.00
N ALA A 639 2.46 -15.66 3.26
CA ALA A 639 3.37 -15.85 4.37
C ALA A 639 3.71 -17.34 4.53
N ILE A 640 5.00 -17.68 4.50
CA ILE A 640 5.51 -19.04 4.69
C ILE A 640 6.31 -19.08 5.99
N PRO A 641 5.70 -19.46 7.13
CA PRO A 641 6.42 -19.61 8.39
C PRO A 641 7.20 -20.93 8.39
N VAL A 642 8.52 -20.86 8.49
CA VAL A 642 9.40 -22.04 8.59
C VAL A 642 10.43 -21.80 9.68
N ASN A 643 10.54 -22.69 10.66
CA ASN A 643 11.57 -22.61 11.72
C ASN A 643 11.66 -21.21 12.36
N ASN A 644 10.53 -20.63 12.79
CA ASN A 644 10.43 -19.28 13.37
C ASN A 644 10.90 -18.12 12.47
N ALA A 645 11.25 -18.40 11.22
CA ALA A 645 11.41 -17.40 10.18
C ALA A 645 10.07 -17.22 9.45
N ALA A 646 9.61 -15.97 9.37
CA ALA A 646 8.47 -15.62 8.54
C ALA A 646 9.00 -15.18 7.17
N PHE A 647 8.77 -15.99 6.15
CA PHE A 647 9.07 -15.61 4.77
C PHE A 647 7.82 -15.04 4.11
N ILE A 648 8.00 -14.16 3.12
CA ILE A 648 6.95 -13.78 2.18
C ILE A 648 7.32 -14.40 0.84
N TRP A 649 6.42 -15.21 0.29
CA TRP A 649 6.55 -15.74 -1.05
C TRP A 649 6.53 -14.59 -2.06
N PRO A 650 7.30 -14.65 -3.17
CA PRO A 650 7.33 -13.61 -4.19
C PRO A 650 5.92 -13.11 -4.55
N ASN A 651 5.67 -11.81 -4.37
CA ASN A 651 4.37 -11.19 -4.65
C ASN A 651 4.34 -10.62 -6.07
N VAL A 652 4.54 -11.48 -7.05
CA VAL A 652 4.55 -11.17 -8.48
C VAL A 652 3.72 -12.20 -9.23
N ALA A 653 3.19 -11.83 -10.39
CA ALA A 653 2.42 -12.75 -11.21
C ALA A 653 3.32 -13.86 -11.78
N ALA A 654 2.75 -15.06 -11.97
CA ALA A 654 3.44 -16.15 -12.64
C ALA A 654 3.86 -15.74 -14.07
N GLY A 655 4.99 -16.26 -14.55
CA GLY A 655 5.56 -15.87 -15.84
C GLY A 655 6.33 -14.54 -15.82
N THR A 656 6.48 -13.89 -14.67
CA THR A 656 7.38 -12.75 -14.45
C THR A 656 8.52 -13.13 -13.51
N PRO A 657 9.64 -12.38 -13.45
CA PRO A 657 10.73 -12.76 -12.57
C PRO A 657 10.29 -12.82 -11.10
N ASP A 658 10.48 -13.98 -10.47
CA ASP A 658 9.96 -14.33 -9.13
C ASP A 658 11.03 -14.87 -8.18
N ASN A 659 12.25 -15.10 -8.67
CA ASN A 659 13.34 -15.59 -7.85
C ASN A 659 14.69 -14.98 -8.24
N TRP A 660 15.64 -15.05 -7.31
CA TRP A 660 17.03 -14.73 -7.59
C TRP A 660 17.81 -15.97 -7.96
N GLN A 661 18.17 -16.06 -9.23
CA GLN A 661 19.29 -16.91 -9.63
C GLN A 661 20.60 -16.25 -9.17
N SER A 662 21.42 -16.99 -8.42
CA SER A 662 22.66 -16.48 -7.84
C SER A 662 23.68 -16.07 -8.90
N ASN A 663 24.08 -14.79 -8.91
CA ASN A 663 25.05 -14.18 -9.81
C ASN A 663 25.87 -13.08 -9.12
N GLY A 664 26.05 -13.15 -7.79
CA GLY A 664 26.84 -12.17 -7.04
C GLY A 664 26.11 -10.86 -6.68
N GLN A 665 24.80 -10.79 -6.92
CA GLN A 665 23.97 -9.66 -6.54
C GLN A 665 23.84 -9.54 -5.02
N THR A 666 23.71 -8.29 -4.54
CA THR A 666 23.55 -7.97 -3.12
C THR A 666 22.12 -7.59 -2.83
N ILE A 667 21.46 -8.37 -1.98
CA ILE A 667 20.06 -8.21 -1.58
C ILE A 667 20.03 -7.53 -0.21
N ASN A 668 19.34 -6.39 -0.08
CA ASN A 668 19.19 -5.76 1.22
C ASN A 668 18.28 -6.61 2.12
N VAL A 669 18.65 -6.70 3.39
CA VAL A 669 17.89 -7.42 4.42
C VAL A 669 17.44 -6.39 5.44
N THR A 670 16.16 -6.38 5.78
CA THR A 670 15.62 -5.52 6.85
C THR A 670 16.44 -5.73 8.12
N ALA A 671 17.03 -4.64 8.64
CA ALA A 671 17.88 -4.70 9.82
C ALA A 671 17.05 -5.08 11.06
N VAL A 672 17.35 -6.24 11.65
CA VAL A 672 16.69 -6.71 12.88
C VAL A 672 17.72 -6.72 14.01
N ALA A 673 17.55 -5.81 14.97
CA ALA A 673 18.40 -5.76 16.16
C ALA A 673 18.24 -7.05 16.98
N GLY A 674 19.35 -7.74 17.25
CA GLY A 674 19.34 -9.01 17.98
C GLY A 674 19.01 -10.25 17.13
N ALA A 675 18.94 -10.11 15.79
CA ALA A 675 18.91 -11.27 14.91
C ALA A 675 20.16 -12.13 15.10
N LYS A 676 19.97 -13.45 15.13
CA LYS A 676 21.01 -14.45 15.33
C LYS A 676 21.14 -15.41 14.14
N THR A 677 20.12 -15.51 13.28
CA THR A 677 20.18 -16.30 12.05
C THR A 677 19.65 -15.53 10.85
N LEU A 678 20.25 -15.79 9.69
CA LEU A 678 19.76 -15.46 8.36
C LEU A 678 19.24 -16.73 7.69
N CYS A 679 18.02 -16.69 7.19
CA CYS A 679 17.28 -17.83 6.68
C CYS A 679 16.94 -17.63 5.21
N PHE A 680 16.90 -18.71 4.43
CA PHE A 680 16.65 -18.70 3.00
C PHE A 680 15.58 -19.74 2.62
N LEU A 681 14.68 -19.37 1.72
CA LEU A 681 13.86 -20.30 0.94
C LEU A 681 14.37 -20.37 -0.49
N GLY A 682 14.59 -21.58 -0.99
CA GLY A 682 15.14 -21.77 -2.32
C GLY A 682 15.30 -23.24 -2.71
N ALA A 683 15.84 -23.46 -3.90
CA ALA A 683 16.25 -24.77 -4.38
C ALA A 683 17.39 -24.61 -5.39
N SER A 684 18.06 -25.70 -5.76
CA SER A 684 18.99 -25.69 -6.89
C SER A 684 18.41 -26.36 -8.13
N ALA A 685 18.95 -26.01 -9.28
CA ALA A 685 18.72 -26.71 -10.54
C ALA A 685 20.05 -27.29 -11.06
N ALA A 686 19.95 -28.35 -11.87
CA ALA A 686 21.08 -29.10 -12.42
C ALA A 686 21.99 -29.75 -11.36
N GLY A 687 21.39 -30.24 -10.26
CA GLY A 687 22.07 -30.95 -9.18
C GLY A 687 22.19 -30.15 -7.89
N ASN A 688 22.49 -30.85 -6.80
CA ASN A 688 22.74 -30.25 -5.48
C ASN A 688 23.88 -29.25 -5.59
N SER A 689 23.60 -27.97 -5.38
CA SER A 689 24.54 -26.90 -5.68
C SER A 689 24.91 -26.11 -4.44
N SER A 690 26.12 -25.56 -4.43
CA SER A 690 26.57 -24.67 -3.36
C SER A 690 27.50 -23.58 -3.88
N GLY A 691 27.58 -22.48 -3.14
CA GLY A 691 28.46 -21.36 -3.41
C GLY A 691 28.71 -20.51 -2.17
N ILE A 692 29.72 -19.64 -2.24
CA ILE A 692 30.09 -18.76 -1.12
C ILE A 692 29.46 -17.38 -1.32
N GLY A 693 28.59 -16.99 -0.39
CA GLY A 693 28.01 -15.65 -0.30
C GLY A 693 28.67 -14.80 0.78
N THR A 694 28.28 -13.53 0.87
CA THR A 694 28.78 -12.58 1.87
C THR A 694 27.62 -11.91 2.60
N ILE A 695 27.63 -11.92 3.93
CA ILE A 695 26.73 -11.15 4.80
C ILE A 695 27.39 -9.81 5.10
N HIS A 696 26.64 -8.72 5.00
CA HIS A 696 27.07 -7.37 5.32
C HIS A 696 26.41 -6.88 6.59
N TYR A 697 27.19 -6.27 7.48
CA TYR A 697 26.73 -5.74 8.75
C TYR A 697 26.73 -4.21 8.76
N ALA A 698 25.86 -3.63 9.61
CA ALA A 698 25.69 -2.19 9.75
C ALA A 698 26.96 -1.44 10.17
N ASP A 699 27.90 -2.12 10.82
CA ASP A 699 29.19 -1.55 11.22
C ASP A 699 30.28 -1.66 10.15
N GLY A 700 29.92 -2.06 8.93
CA GLY A 700 30.82 -2.22 7.79
C GLY A 700 31.61 -3.52 7.79
N THR A 701 31.46 -4.39 8.79
CA THR A 701 32.08 -5.72 8.79
C THR A 701 31.30 -6.69 7.91
N THR A 702 31.96 -7.76 7.44
CA THR A 702 31.34 -8.80 6.61
C THR A 702 31.62 -10.20 7.14
N GLN A 703 30.75 -11.15 6.78
CA GLN A 703 30.92 -12.58 7.08
C GLN A 703 30.67 -13.41 5.82
N ALA A 704 31.64 -14.23 5.42
CA ALA A 704 31.43 -15.22 4.38
C ALA A 704 30.54 -16.37 4.90
N PHE A 705 29.69 -16.93 4.04
CA PHE A 705 28.89 -18.11 4.34
C PHE A 705 28.71 -19.00 3.12
N THR A 706 28.40 -20.28 3.35
CA THR A 706 28.06 -21.22 2.28
C THR A 706 26.54 -21.28 2.14
N LEU A 707 26.02 -20.93 0.97
CA LEU A 707 24.64 -21.23 0.59
C LEU A 707 24.62 -22.56 -0.17
N ALA A 708 23.80 -23.50 0.28
CA ALA A 708 23.65 -24.80 -0.37
C ALA A 708 22.18 -25.22 -0.41
N PHE A 709 21.71 -25.58 -1.60
CA PHE A 709 20.39 -26.17 -1.81
C PHE A 709 20.50 -27.53 -2.48
N SER A 710 19.56 -28.41 -2.14
CA SER A 710 19.30 -29.65 -2.83
C SER A 710 18.64 -29.35 -4.18
N ASP A 711 18.86 -30.23 -5.14
CA ASP A 711 18.18 -30.14 -6.42
C ASP A 711 16.66 -30.24 -6.21
N TRP A 712 15.94 -29.33 -6.86
CA TRP A 712 14.49 -29.25 -6.77
C TRP A 712 13.79 -30.57 -7.09
N GLY A 713 14.31 -31.42 -7.98
CA GLY A 713 13.72 -32.72 -8.33
C GLY A 713 14.19 -33.89 -7.46
N THR A 714 15.00 -33.68 -6.43
CA THR A 714 15.55 -34.77 -5.61
C THR A 714 14.63 -35.13 -4.43
N GLY A 715 14.44 -36.43 -4.16
CA GLY A 715 13.62 -36.92 -3.05
C GLY A 715 14.30 -36.95 -1.67
N THR A 716 15.63 -36.83 -1.61
CA THR A 716 16.41 -36.83 -0.37
C THR A 716 17.22 -35.52 -0.26
N PRO A 717 16.86 -34.60 0.66
CA PRO A 717 17.58 -33.34 0.84
C PRO A 717 19.02 -33.56 1.33
N ILE A 718 19.94 -32.66 0.94
CA ILE A 718 21.29 -32.60 1.51
C ILE A 718 21.23 -32.17 2.99
N PRO A 719 22.23 -32.54 3.83
CA PRO A 719 22.28 -32.11 5.21
C PRO A 719 22.15 -30.58 5.36
N GLY A 720 21.24 -30.15 6.24
CA GLY A 720 20.96 -28.73 6.49
C GLY A 720 19.83 -28.14 5.65
N ASN A 721 19.25 -28.89 4.70
CA ASN A 721 18.03 -28.50 4.01
C ASN A 721 16.80 -29.16 4.64
N THR A 722 15.75 -28.37 4.87
CA THR A 722 14.42 -28.85 5.26
C THR A 722 13.46 -28.66 4.10
N VAL A 723 12.68 -29.68 3.72
CA VAL A 723 11.63 -29.52 2.70
C VAL A 723 10.52 -28.64 3.28
N VAL A 724 10.19 -27.55 2.60
CA VAL A 724 9.15 -26.60 3.01
C VAL A 724 7.85 -26.87 2.27
N LEU A 725 7.95 -27.14 0.97
CA LEU A 725 6.82 -27.51 0.13
C LEU A 725 7.27 -28.50 -0.95
N THR A 726 6.34 -29.30 -1.42
CA THR A 726 6.51 -30.22 -2.55
C THR A 726 5.38 -30.03 -3.54
N THR A 727 5.69 -29.76 -4.81
CA THR A 727 4.71 -29.79 -5.91
C THR A 727 4.74 -31.16 -6.61
N PRO A 728 3.58 -31.72 -7.00
CA PRO A 728 3.50 -33.04 -7.64
C PRO A 728 3.92 -33.03 -9.13
N TYR A 729 4.15 -31.86 -9.71
CA TYR A 729 4.63 -31.67 -11.07
C TYR A 729 5.33 -30.31 -11.22
N ARG A 730 6.00 -30.13 -12.37
CA ARG A 730 6.57 -28.86 -12.84
C ARG A 730 5.99 -28.49 -14.20
N ASN A 731 6.17 -27.25 -14.62
CA ASN A 731 5.87 -26.80 -15.97
C ASN A 731 7.09 -26.94 -16.89
N THR A 732 6.88 -27.63 -18.02
CA THR A 732 7.85 -27.74 -19.12
C THR A 732 7.36 -26.94 -20.33
N GLN A 733 8.25 -26.69 -21.29
CA GLN A 733 7.92 -26.02 -22.56
C GLN A 733 6.77 -26.70 -23.34
N SER A 734 6.47 -27.98 -23.07
CA SER A 734 5.39 -28.73 -23.69
C SER A 734 4.20 -29.05 -22.76
N GLY A 735 4.19 -28.48 -21.55
CA GLY A 735 3.14 -28.68 -20.53
C GLY A 735 3.63 -29.34 -19.24
N PRO A 736 2.72 -29.70 -18.32
CA PRO A 736 3.08 -30.26 -17.02
C PRO A 736 3.81 -31.61 -17.11
N GLN A 737 4.86 -31.78 -16.29
CA GLN A 737 5.55 -33.05 -16.11
C GLN A 737 5.44 -33.52 -14.66
N THR A 738 4.77 -34.65 -14.45
CA THR A 738 4.59 -35.27 -13.13
C THR A 738 5.90 -35.82 -12.58
N HIS A 739 6.33 -35.22 -11.48
CA HIS A 739 7.44 -35.62 -10.63
C HIS A 739 7.43 -34.70 -9.40
N ASN A 740 7.97 -35.14 -8.27
CA ASN A 740 7.99 -34.30 -7.07
C ASN A 740 9.09 -33.23 -7.17
N PHE A 741 8.71 -31.97 -6.99
CA PHE A 741 9.64 -30.84 -6.94
C PHE A 741 9.54 -30.10 -5.60
N ASN A 742 10.67 -29.83 -4.97
CA ASN A 742 10.75 -29.38 -3.59
C ASN A 742 11.36 -27.98 -3.49
N VAL A 743 10.79 -27.15 -2.61
CA VAL A 743 11.45 -25.93 -2.12
C VAL A 743 11.98 -26.20 -0.72
N TYR A 744 13.19 -25.72 -0.46
CA TYR A 744 13.92 -26.01 0.77
C TYR A 744 14.15 -24.74 1.59
N TYR A 745 14.21 -24.95 2.90
CA TYR A 745 14.71 -24.01 3.88
C TYR A 745 16.16 -24.34 4.24
N THR A 746 16.99 -23.32 4.41
CA THR A 746 18.32 -23.39 5.03
C THR A 746 18.62 -22.10 5.79
N ASP A 747 19.57 -22.14 6.71
CA ASP A 747 19.95 -20.97 7.52
C ASP A 747 21.44 -20.88 7.82
N VAL A 748 21.84 -19.68 8.28
CA VAL A 748 23.22 -19.30 8.60
C VAL A 748 23.22 -18.48 9.88
N ALA A 749 24.10 -18.80 10.81
CA ALA A 749 24.28 -18.01 12.03
C ALA A 749 24.94 -16.65 11.72
N LEU A 750 24.42 -15.59 12.32
CA LEU A 750 24.97 -14.24 12.29
C LEU A 750 26.04 -14.05 13.39
N LEU A 751 26.98 -13.14 13.15
CA LEU A 751 27.95 -12.72 14.16
C LEU A 751 27.24 -12.06 15.35
N ALA A 752 27.58 -12.49 16.57
CA ALA A 752 26.95 -12.01 17.78
C ALA A 752 27.10 -10.48 17.94
N GLY A 753 26.00 -9.81 18.28
CA GLY A 753 25.96 -8.36 18.49
C GLY A 753 26.05 -7.53 17.20
N LYS A 754 26.12 -8.16 16.03
CA LYS A 754 26.10 -7.47 14.73
C LYS A 754 24.67 -7.37 14.21
N VAL A 755 24.40 -6.32 13.43
CA VAL A 755 23.10 -6.08 12.77
C VAL A 755 23.31 -6.28 11.28
N ILE A 756 22.68 -7.29 10.70
CA ILE A 756 22.74 -7.55 9.25
C ILE A 756 22.02 -6.43 8.49
N THR A 757 22.57 -6.02 7.35
CA THR A 757 21.98 -5.02 6.44
C THR A 757 21.79 -5.52 5.02
N ALA A 758 22.63 -6.46 4.57
CA ALA A 758 22.51 -7.05 3.24
C ALA A 758 23.16 -8.43 3.15
N VAL A 759 22.85 -9.16 2.09
CA VAL A 759 23.49 -10.42 1.72
C VAL A 759 23.84 -10.42 0.23
N THR A 760 25.11 -10.62 -0.09
CA THR A 760 25.56 -10.96 -1.44
C THR A 760 25.43 -12.46 -1.67
N LEU A 761 24.61 -12.86 -2.65
CA LEU A 761 24.49 -14.25 -3.06
C LEU A 761 25.79 -14.73 -3.74
N PRO A 762 26.04 -16.05 -3.81
CA PRO A 762 27.23 -16.56 -4.48
C PRO A 762 27.35 -16.05 -5.93
N PRO A 763 28.54 -15.59 -6.38
CA PRO A 763 28.77 -15.20 -7.77
C PRO A 763 28.77 -16.40 -8.73
N SER A 764 29.02 -17.59 -8.20
CA SER A 764 28.87 -18.86 -8.90
C SER A 764 28.43 -19.94 -7.91
N ALA A 765 27.69 -20.90 -8.42
CA ALA A 765 27.37 -22.14 -7.73
C ALA A 765 27.85 -23.32 -8.58
N THR A 766 28.18 -24.43 -7.92
CA THR A 766 28.62 -25.66 -8.61
C THR A 766 27.92 -26.88 -8.02
N PRO A 767 27.58 -27.89 -8.83
CA PRO A 767 27.71 -27.96 -10.29
C PRO A 767 26.61 -27.23 -11.07
N GLY A 768 25.53 -26.80 -10.42
CA GLY A 768 24.36 -26.15 -11.04
C GLY A 768 24.11 -24.73 -10.54
N THR A 769 22.85 -24.30 -10.52
CA THR A 769 22.44 -22.93 -10.17
C THR A 769 21.68 -22.90 -8.85
N LEU A 770 21.90 -21.85 -8.04
CA LEU A 770 21.13 -21.60 -6.82
C LEU A 770 20.04 -20.58 -7.10
N HIS A 771 18.84 -20.88 -6.61
CA HIS A 771 17.67 -20.03 -6.74
C HIS A 771 17.09 -19.72 -5.36
N VAL A 772 16.94 -18.44 -5.04
CA VAL A 772 16.38 -17.96 -3.76
C VAL A 772 15.05 -17.26 -4.04
N PHE A 773 13.98 -17.71 -3.40
CA PHE A 773 12.64 -17.11 -3.50
C PHE A 773 12.42 -16.05 -2.41
N ALA A 774 12.93 -16.30 -1.20
CA ALA A 774 12.73 -15.42 -0.06
C ALA A 774 13.88 -15.51 0.95
N ILE A 775 14.09 -14.43 1.70
CA ILE A 775 15.08 -14.32 2.78
C ILE A 775 14.36 -13.79 4.03
N ALA A 776 14.77 -14.27 5.21
CA ALA A 776 14.26 -13.82 6.50
C ALA A 776 15.37 -13.82 7.56
N THR A 777 15.13 -13.20 8.71
CA THR A 777 16.02 -13.28 9.88
C THR A 777 15.26 -13.72 11.12
N THR A 778 15.95 -14.34 12.09
CA THR A 778 15.33 -14.70 13.39
C THR A 778 16.23 -14.31 14.55
N ALA A 779 15.63 -14.04 15.71
CA ALA A 779 16.35 -13.82 16.98
C ALA A 779 16.81 -15.13 17.67
N SER A 780 16.55 -16.30 17.07
CA SER A 780 16.95 -17.60 17.58
C SER A 780 18.28 -18.04 16.97
N ALA A 781 19.20 -18.60 17.77
CA ALA A 781 20.58 -18.84 17.33
C ALA A 781 20.80 -20.12 16.51
N ALA A 782 19.83 -21.04 16.44
CA ALA A 782 19.91 -22.29 15.66
C ALA A 782 18.57 -23.03 15.74
N LEU A 783 18.03 -23.54 14.63
CA LEU A 783 16.83 -24.39 14.63
C LEU A 783 16.93 -25.70 13.84
N ASN A 784 18.15 -26.19 13.56
CA ASN A 784 18.34 -27.63 13.39
C ASN A 784 18.30 -28.41 14.73
N GLN A 785 17.80 -27.78 15.79
CA GLN A 785 17.40 -28.40 17.05
C GLN A 785 16.02 -27.86 17.49
N PRO A 786 15.16 -28.70 18.10
CA PRO A 786 13.91 -28.23 18.70
C PRO A 786 14.19 -27.12 19.72
N PRO A 787 13.28 -26.14 19.87
CA PRO A 787 13.52 -24.93 20.67
C PRO A 787 13.97 -25.27 22.09
N THR A 788 15.09 -24.68 22.52
CA THR A 788 15.61 -24.85 23.87
C THR A 788 14.59 -24.32 24.88
N GLY A 789 14.02 -25.24 25.68
CA GLY A 789 13.01 -24.95 26.69
C GLY A 789 11.67 -25.68 26.50
N GLN A 790 11.43 -26.34 25.35
CA GLN A 790 10.29 -27.24 25.20
C GLN A 790 10.63 -28.61 25.82
N THR A 791 9.76 -29.16 26.65
CA THR A 791 9.93 -30.55 27.12
C THR A 791 9.93 -31.49 25.91
N ALA A 792 10.97 -32.33 25.80
CA ALA A 792 11.11 -33.27 24.71
C ALA A 792 9.86 -34.17 24.57
N TYR A 793 9.55 -34.56 23.33
CA TYR A 793 8.61 -35.66 23.10
C TYR A 793 9.03 -36.89 23.90
N ASN A 794 8.06 -37.65 24.38
CA ASN A 794 8.30 -38.74 25.32
C ASN A 794 7.66 -40.06 24.86
N ASN A 795 7.11 -40.10 23.65
CA ASN A 795 6.47 -41.28 23.10
C ASN A 795 6.69 -41.39 21.59
N VAL A 796 6.80 -42.62 21.09
CA VAL A 796 6.90 -42.95 19.65
C VAL A 796 5.49 -43.25 19.14
N GLY A 797 4.86 -42.26 18.54
CA GLY A 797 3.50 -42.36 18.01
C GLY A 797 3.45 -42.78 16.55
N ILE A 798 4.52 -42.54 15.79
CA ILE A 798 4.57 -42.72 14.34
C ILE A 798 5.74 -43.66 14.00
N THR A 799 5.50 -44.64 13.12
CA THR A 799 6.56 -45.53 12.63
C THR A 799 6.51 -45.69 11.12
N ASP A 800 7.68 -45.98 10.56
CA ASP A 800 7.81 -46.43 9.19
C ASP A 800 7.15 -47.82 9.02
N ASP A 801 6.43 -48.03 7.93
CA ASP A 801 5.82 -49.31 7.57
C ASP A 801 6.84 -50.46 7.47
N ALA A 802 8.09 -50.15 7.10
CA ALA A 802 9.20 -51.11 7.04
C ALA A 802 9.81 -51.39 8.43
N ALA A 803 9.54 -50.55 9.43
CA ALA A 803 10.07 -50.68 10.79
C ALA A 803 9.03 -50.35 11.88
N PRO A 804 7.90 -51.11 11.95
CA PRO A 804 6.79 -50.74 12.82
C PRO A 804 6.97 -51.16 14.29
N ASN A 805 8.00 -51.94 14.59
CA ASN A 805 8.25 -52.53 15.91
C ASN A 805 8.61 -51.54 17.03
N LYS A 806 8.88 -50.27 16.68
CA LYS A 806 9.16 -49.20 17.65
C LYS A 806 7.91 -48.46 18.13
N GLY A 807 6.76 -48.72 17.53
CA GLY A 807 5.51 -47.99 17.78
C GLY A 807 4.96 -48.27 19.17
N ASN A 808 4.52 -47.23 19.86
CA ASN A 808 3.98 -47.35 21.22
C ASN A 808 2.87 -46.32 21.49
N PHE A 809 2.08 -45.95 20.48
CA PHE A 809 1.01 -44.96 20.65
C PHE A 809 -0.06 -45.45 21.63
N ASP A 810 -0.55 -46.68 21.48
CA ASP A 810 -1.55 -47.31 22.36
C ASP A 810 -0.99 -48.43 23.25
N GLY A 811 0.33 -48.50 23.41
CA GLY A 811 1.02 -49.59 24.08
C GLY A 811 1.63 -50.64 23.13
N THR A 812 1.25 -50.66 21.85
CA THR A 812 1.78 -51.63 20.86
C THR A 812 1.74 -51.13 19.41
N ASN A 813 0.77 -50.30 19.05
CA ASN A 813 0.54 -49.83 17.69
C ASN A 813 0.95 -48.35 17.53
N SER A 814 1.04 -47.89 16.28
CA SER A 814 1.44 -46.53 15.91
C SER A 814 0.71 -46.08 14.63
N TYR A 815 0.75 -44.78 14.34
CA TYR A 815 0.39 -44.26 13.03
C TYR A 815 1.45 -44.68 12.00
N SER A 816 1.02 -44.93 10.76
CA SER A 816 1.91 -45.17 9.63
C SER A 816 2.42 -43.86 9.06
N ALA A 817 3.75 -43.69 9.00
CA ALA A 817 4.38 -42.51 8.42
C ALA A 817 4.00 -42.34 6.94
N GLN A 818 3.92 -43.43 6.18
CA GLN A 818 3.54 -43.42 4.76
C GLN A 818 2.06 -43.09 4.55
N ALA A 819 1.19 -43.61 5.42
CA ALA A 819 -0.24 -43.28 5.36
C ALA A 819 -0.49 -41.82 5.73
N LEU A 820 0.25 -41.29 6.72
CA LEU A 820 0.24 -39.86 7.06
C LEU A 820 0.78 -39.03 5.89
N ALA A 821 1.88 -39.44 5.26
CA ALA A 821 2.45 -38.74 4.10
C ALA A 821 1.46 -38.72 2.93
N SER A 822 0.72 -39.81 2.71
CA SER A 822 -0.34 -39.90 1.70
C SER A 822 -1.56 -39.02 2.04
N ALA A 823 -1.75 -38.70 3.32
CA ALA A 823 -2.71 -37.71 3.80
C ALA A 823 -2.13 -36.28 3.82
N GLY A 824 -0.97 -36.05 3.22
CA GLY A 824 -0.30 -34.74 3.14
C GLY A 824 0.54 -34.38 4.37
N ILE A 825 0.75 -35.32 5.30
CA ILE A 825 1.39 -35.05 6.60
C ILE A 825 2.75 -35.76 6.67
N VAL A 826 3.83 -34.99 6.57
CA VAL A 826 5.21 -35.47 6.72
C VAL A 826 5.89 -34.81 7.92
N ALA A 827 7.03 -35.35 8.37
CA ALA A 827 7.78 -34.77 9.48
C ALA A 827 8.12 -33.30 9.19
N GLY A 828 7.81 -32.41 10.13
CA GLY A 828 8.05 -30.97 9.99
C GLY A 828 7.12 -30.24 9.02
N SER A 829 6.11 -30.91 8.46
CA SER A 829 5.09 -30.24 7.64
C SER A 829 4.24 -29.29 8.46
N VAL A 830 3.76 -28.23 7.81
CA VAL A 830 2.77 -27.33 8.37
C VAL A 830 1.39 -27.94 8.17
N VAL A 831 0.60 -28.03 9.24
CA VAL A 831 -0.78 -28.50 9.22
C VAL A 831 -1.69 -27.33 9.59
N SER A 832 -2.60 -26.93 8.71
CA SER A 832 -3.56 -25.86 8.98
C SER A 832 -4.96 -26.44 9.16
N PHE A 833 -5.63 -26.14 10.28
CA PHE A 833 -6.98 -26.61 10.57
C PHE A 833 -7.76 -25.57 11.37
N ASN A 834 -8.99 -25.23 10.96
CA ASN A 834 -9.83 -24.19 11.58
C ASN A 834 -9.14 -22.84 11.81
N GLY A 835 -8.29 -22.42 10.85
CA GLY A 835 -7.53 -21.18 10.95
C GLY A 835 -6.41 -21.21 11.99
N VAL A 836 -6.11 -22.37 12.59
CA VAL A 836 -4.92 -22.59 13.43
C VAL A 836 -3.86 -23.30 12.61
N THR A 837 -2.64 -22.75 12.62
CA THR A 837 -1.48 -23.36 11.99
C THR A 837 -0.66 -24.14 13.02
N PHE A 838 -0.34 -25.37 12.69
CA PHE A 838 0.41 -26.31 13.51
C PHE A 838 1.70 -26.71 12.81
N MET A 839 2.77 -26.89 13.58
CA MET A 839 3.98 -27.55 13.10
C MET A 839 3.88 -29.03 13.47
N TRP A 840 3.83 -29.91 12.48
CA TRP A 840 3.88 -31.35 12.72
C TRP A 840 5.25 -31.74 13.29
N PRO A 841 5.35 -32.76 14.16
CA PRO A 841 6.62 -33.21 14.72
C PRO A 841 7.72 -33.38 13.65
N ASN A 842 8.80 -32.62 13.80
CA ASN A 842 9.96 -32.66 12.89
C ASN A 842 11.00 -33.67 13.38
N VAL A 843 10.59 -34.93 13.48
CA VAL A 843 11.48 -36.04 13.85
C VAL A 843 11.24 -37.23 12.91
N PRO A 844 12.27 -38.05 12.63
CA PRO A 844 12.10 -39.26 11.84
C PRO A 844 11.10 -40.24 12.49
N ALA A 845 10.39 -41.00 11.67
CA ALA A 845 9.50 -42.05 12.15
C ALA A 845 10.25 -43.09 13.01
N GLY A 846 9.63 -43.57 14.08
CA GLY A 846 10.25 -44.46 15.05
C GLY A 846 11.13 -43.77 16.10
N VAL A 847 11.11 -42.43 16.15
CA VAL A 847 11.68 -41.58 17.21
C VAL A 847 10.52 -40.97 18.00
N VAL A 848 10.78 -40.49 19.23
CA VAL A 848 9.75 -39.83 20.02
C VAL A 848 9.20 -38.59 19.30
N ASP A 849 7.91 -38.61 18.98
CA ASP A 849 7.25 -37.66 18.07
C ASP A 849 6.02 -37.00 18.69
N ASN A 850 5.60 -37.43 19.88
CA ASN A 850 4.44 -36.86 20.53
C ASN A 850 4.59 -36.77 22.05
N TRP A 851 3.81 -35.88 22.67
CA TRP A 851 3.71 -35.77 24.12
C TRP A 851 2.58 -36.67 24.62
N LYS A 852 2.94 -37.76 25.28
CA LYS A 852 2.05 -38.49 26.19
C LYS A 852 1.97 -37.72 27.51
N ALA A 853 0.75 -37.35 27.92
CA ALA A 853 0.52 -36.53 29.11
C ALA A 853 1.15 -37.12 30.39
N ASN A 854 2.03 -36.36 31.04
CA ASN A 854 2.74 -36.73 32.27
C ASN A 854 3.17 -35.49 33.09
N GLY A 855 2.41 -34.39 33.04
CA GLY A 855 2.76 -33.16 33.77
C GLY A 855 3.74 -32.21 33.07
N GLN A 856 4.16 -32.50 31.84
CA GLN A 856 5.12 -31.66 31.12
C GLN A 856 4.60 -30.24 30.83
N VAL A 857 5.52 -29.27 30.85
CA VAL A 857 5.26 -27.88 30.48
C VAL A 857 5.78 -27.64 29.07
N ILE A 858 4.86 -27.44 28.13
CA ILE A 858 5.16 -27.14 26.75
C ILE A 858 5.24 -25.63 26.60
N ALA A 859 6.43 -25.12 26.28
CA ALA A 859 6.61 -23.71 25.95
C ALA A 859 5.87 -23.39 24.64
N MET A 860 5.19 -22.24 24.60
CA MET A 860 4.51 -21.71 23.43
C MET A 860 5.22 -20.45 22.98
N THR A 861 5.34 -20.25 21.66
CA THR A 861 5.74 -18.95 21.10
C THR A 861 4.64 -17.94 21.42
N PRO A 862 4.92 -16.85 22.15
CA PRO A 862 3.90 -15.86 22.50
C PRO A 862 3.36 -15.17 21.23
N VAL A 863 2.06 -15.32 20.95
CA VAL A 863 1.37 -14.65 19.82
C VAL A 863 0.40 -13.62 20.37
N ALA A 864 0.67 -12.34 20.09
CA ALA A 864 -0.19 -11.23 20.49
C ALA A 864 -1.54 -11.27 19.78
N GLY A 865 -2.63 -11.00 20.51
CA GLY A 865 -3.98 -11.01 19.94
C GLY A 865 -4.53 -12.42 19.64
N ALA A 866 -3.81 -13.48 20.00
CA ALA A 866 -4.34 -14.84 19.94
C ALA A 866 -5.56 -14.98 20.86
N THR A 867 -6.67 -15.43 20.30
CA THR A 867 -7.94 -15.63 21.04
C THR A 867 -8.26 -17.11 21.24
N THR A 868 -7.56 -18.02 20.55
CA THR A 868 -7.79 -19.45 20.63
C THR A 868 -6.46 -20.22 20.61
N LEU A 869 -6.38 -21.29 21.41
CA LEU A 869 -5.33 -22.30 21.37
C LEU A 869 -5.94 -23.61 20.87
N GLY A 870 -5.46 -24.09 19.72
CA GLY A 870 -5.82 -25.37 19.14
C GLY A 870 -4.83 -26.47 19.51
N PHE A 871 -5.31 -27.70 19.47
CA PHE A 871 -4.56 -28.92 19.77
C PHE A 871 -4.78 -29.95 18.66
N LEU A 872 -3.70 -30.55 18.15
CA LEU A 872 -3.77 -31.80 17.38
C LEU A 872 -3.35 -32.96 18.28
N GLY A 873 -4.27 -33.89 18.50
CA GLY A 873 -4.04 -34.99 19.44
C GLY A 873 -5.04 -36.12 19.31
N SER A 874 -4.86 -37.16 20.13
CA SER A 874 -5.80 -38.29 20.24
C SER A 874 -5.63 -39.00 21.58
N ALA A 875 -6.68 -39.70 22.01
CA ALA A 875 -6.63 -40.58 23.17
C ALA A 875 -6.50 -42.05 22.76
N THR A 876 -6.23 -42.91 23.74
CA THR A 876 -6.26 -44.37 23.58
C THR A 876 -7.18 -45.01 24.61
N SER A 877 -7.70 -46.20 24.32
CA SER A 877 -8.59 -46.97 25.20
C SER A 877 -9.94 -46.29 25.47
N GLY A 878 -10.43 -45.51 24.50
CA GLY A 878 -11.67 -44.73 24.57
C GLY A 878 -11.45 -43.22 24.71
N PRO A 879 -12.52 -42.42 24.65
CA PRO A 879 -12.44 -40.97 24.85
C PRO A 879 -11.87 -40.66 26.23
N SER A 880 -10.94 -39.70 26.27
CA SER A 880 -10.24 -39.29 27.49
C SER A 880 -10.26 -37.78 27.62
N SER A 881 -10.53 -37.30 28.83
CA SER A 881 -10.62 -35.88 29.16
C SER A 881 -9.60 -35.57 30.24
N ALA A 882 -9.04 -34.37 30.19
CA ALA A 882 -8.12 -33.92 31.22
C ALA A 882 -8.04 -32.40 31.33
N VAL A 883 -7.61 -31.92 32.50
CA VAL A 883 -7.43 -30.50 32.77
C VAL A 883 -6.02 -30.07 32.37
N ILE A 884 -5.93 -29.14 31.42
CA ILE A 884 -4.69 -28.46 31.07
C ILE A 884 -4.60 -27.13 31.81
N THR A 885 -3.38 -26.68 32.10
CA THR A 885 -3.14 -25.35 32.70
C THR A 885 -2.38 -24.47 31.72
N LEU A 886 -3.02 -23.40 31.27
CA LEU A 886 -2.42 -22.34 30.48
C LEU A 886 -1.71 -21.36 31.41
N THR A 887 -0.46 -21.02 31.11
CA THR A 887 0.28 -19.96 31.79
C THR A 887 0.50 -18.81 30.83
N TYR A 888 0.18 -17.59 31.23
CA TYR A 888 0.33 -16.38 30.43
C TYR A 888 1.67 -15.68 30.72
N THR A 889 2.08 -14.78 29.83
CA THR A 889 3.33 -14.03 29.96
C THR A 889 3.36 -13.13 31.19
N ASP A 890 2.19 -12.67 31.66
CA ASP A 890 2.00 -11.90 32.90
C ASP A 890 2.08 -12.76 34.18
N GLY A 891 2.29 -14.08 34.05
CA GLY A 891 2.39 -15.02 35.16
C GLY A 891 1.05 -15.56 35.68
N THR A 892 -0.08 -15.06 35.16
CA THR A 892 -1.39 -15.60 35.51
C THR A 892 -1.65 -16.94 34.83
N THR A 893 -2.59 -17.72 35.36
CA THR A 893 -2.94 -19.05 34.83
C THR A 893 -4.44 -19.18 34.58
N GLN A 894 -4.80 -20.05 33.65
CA GLN A 894 -6.18 -20.45 33.35
C GLN A 894 -6.23 -21.95 33.08
N THR A 895 -7.31 -22.62 33.48
CA THR A 895 -7.47 -24.07 33.26
C THR A 895 -8.63 -24.37 32.33
N TYR A 896 -8.48 -25.39 31.48
CA TYR A 896 -9.54 -25.91 30.63
C TYR A 896 -9.57 -27.43 30.67
N THR A 897 -10.75 -28.01 30.53
CA THR A 897 -10.91 -29.44 30.24
C THR A 897 -10.95 -29.63 28.73
N ILE A 898 -9.99 -30.37 28.19
CA ILE A 898 -10.02 -30.82 26.80
C ILE A 898 -10.30 -32.31 26.75
N THR A 899 -10.95 -32.76 25.68
CA THR A 899 -11.28 -34.18 25.45
C THR A 899 -10.78 -34.58 24.08
N PHE A 900 -10.16 -35.75 23.99
CA PHE A 900 -9.89 -36.41 22.73
C PHE A 900 -10.59 -37.76 22.67
N ASN A 901 -11.14 -38.10 21.50
CA ASN A 901 -11.62 -39.42 21.17
C ASN A 901 -10.48 -40.44 21.08
N ASP A 902 -10.83 -41.72 21.16
CA ASP A 902 -9.92 -42.81 20.82
C ASP A 902 -9.44 -42.65 19.37
N TRP A 903 -8.13 -42.78 19.15
CA TRP A 903 -7.48 -42.64 17.85
C TRP A 903 -8.01 -43.58 16.75
N THR A 904 -8.77 -44.62 17.08
CA THR A 904 -9.46 -45.51 16.13
C THR A 904 -10.98 -45.40 16.17
N LEU A 905 -11.53 -44.50 16.98
CA LEU A 905 -12.95 -44.43 17.36
C LEU A 905 -13.48 -45.80 17.83
N GLY A 906 -12.67 -46.54 18.61
CA GLY A 906 -13.01 -47.88 19.06
C GLY A 906 -13.25 -48.86 17.91
N GLY A 907 -12.43 -48.78 16.85
CA GLY A 907 -12.62 -49.55 15.61
C GLY A 907 -13.85 -49.14 14.81
N GLY A 908 -14.31 -47.89 14.95
CA GLY A 908 -15.53 -47.36 14.31
C GLY A 908 -16.82 -47.57 15.10
N SER A 909 -16.76 -48.16 16.31
CA SER A 909 -17.94 -48.34 17.18
C SER A 909 -18.29 -47.12 18.02
N GLN A 910 -17.37 -46.16 18.17
CA GLN A 910 -17.55 -44.94 18.94
C GLN A 910 -17.87 -43.76 18.03
N LYS A 911 -18.69 -42.83 18.53
CA LYS A 911 -18.98 -41.56 17.88
C LYS A 911 -18.00 -40.47 18.33
N LEU A 912 -17.88 -39.44 17.52
CA LEU A 912 -17.13 -38.23 17.84
C LEU A 912 -17.75 -37.53 19.06
N VAL A 913 -16.92 -37.08 19.99
CA VAL A 913 -17.33 -36.31 21.16
C VAL A 913 -17.75 -34.91 20.69
N ALA A 914 -18.78 -34.34 21.32
CA ALA A 914 -19.26 -33.01 20.97
C ALA A 914 -18.15 -31.95 21.13
N GLY A 915 -17.94 -31.14 20.09
CA GLY A 915 -16.93 -30.07 20.05
C GLY A 915 -15.53 -30.50 19.58
N GLU A 916 -15.31 -31.80 19.33
CA GLU A 916 -14.09 -32.31 18.68
C GLU A 916 -14.31 -32.47 17.18
N GLN A 917 -13.25 -32.32 16.38
CA GLN A 917 -13.28 -32.49 14.93
C GLN A 917 -12.16 -33.42 14.45
N ILE A 918 -12.36 -34.09 13.32
CA ILE A 918 -11.32 -34.94 12.72
C ILE A 918 -10.43 -34.07 11.85
N ALA A 919 -9.14 -33.96 12.22
CA ALA A 919 -8.14 -33.20 11.47
C ALA A 919 -7.44 -34.04 10.40
N ILE A 920 -7.05 -35.27 10.75
CA ILE A 920 -6.35 -36.20 9.85
C ILE A 920 -7.02 -37.56 9.94
N THR A 921 -7.22 -38.21 8.80
CA THR A 921 -7.66 -39.60 8.72
C THR A 921 -6.68 -40.41 7.89
N THR A 922 -6.22 -41.53 8.43
CA THR A 922 -5.41 -42.50 7.69
C THR A 922 -6.10 -43.86 7.64
N PRO A 923 -6.02 -44.61 6.53
CA PRO A 923 -6.77 -45.86 6.35
C PRO A 923 -6.18 -47.05 7.11
N VAL A 924 -4.94 -46.92 7.59
CA VAL A 924 -4.16 -48.00 8.20
C VAL A 924 -3.45 -47.50 9.45
N ARG A 925 -3.06 -48.46 10.30
CA ARG A 925 -2.12 -48.26 11.41
C ARG A 925 -1.00 -49.28 11.34
N ASN A 926 0.11 -48.99 12.01
CA ASN A 926 1.22 -49.93 12.17
C ASN A 926 1.08 -50.74 13.47
N ASN A 927 1.33 -52.04 13.38
CA ASN A 927 1.57 -52.92 14.53
C ASN A 927 2.96 -53.57 14.40
N PRO A 928 3.53 -54.21 15.44
CA PRO A 928 4.88 -54.76 15.38
C PRO A 928 5.12 -55.85 14.32
N LYS A 929 4.05 -56.40 13.72
CA LYS A 929 4.06 -57.41 12.65
C LYS A 929 3.79 -56.82 11.26
N GLY A 930 3.50 -55.52 11.14
CA GLY A 930 3.18 -54.84 9.89
C GLY A 930 1.92 -53.96 9.95
N GLN A 931 1.48 -53.50 8.79
CA GLN A 931 0.29 -52.66 8.67
C GLN A 931 -1.02 -53.44 8.93
N GLN A 932 -1.99 -52.75 9.53
CA GLN A 932 -3.36 -53.23 9.70
C GLN A 932 -4.34 -52.25 9.04
N ALA A 933 -5.35 -52.80 8.35
CA ALA A 933 -6.48 -52.04 7.79
C ALA A 933 -7.43 -51.57 8.90
N THR A 934 -6.97 -50.65 9.73
CA THR A 934 -7.73 -49.99 10.79
C THR A 934 -7.55 -48.50 10.60
N LYS A 935 -8.67 -47.79 10.41
CA LYS A 935 -8.65 -46.33 10.30
C LYS A 935 -8.15 -45.71 11.60
N THR A 936 -7.27 -44.73 11.46
CA THR A 936 -6.80 -43.93 12.57
C THR A 936 -7.02 -42.45 12.29
N TYR A 937 -7.23 -41.71 13.36
CA TYR A 937 -7.64 -40.32 13.32
C TYR A 937 -6.69 -39.50 14.19
N VAL A 938 -6.39 -38.27 13.76
CA VAL A 938 -5.87 -37.21 14.62
C VAL A 938 -6.97 -36.18 14.72
N PHE A 939 -7.27 -35.77 15.94
CA PHE A 939 -8.38 -34.88 16.21
C PHE A 939 -7.91 -33.47 16.53
N TYR A 940 -8.80 -32.52 16.26
CA TYR A 940 -8.69 -31.12 16.64
C TYR A 940 -9.67 -30.82 17.77
N THR A 941 -9.17 -30.14 18.80
CA THR A 941 -9.97 -29.45 19.80
C THR A 941 -9.30 -28.10 20.10
N ASP A 942 -10.07 -27.13 20.57
CA ASP A 942 -9.53 -25.82 20.91
C ASP A 942 -10.12 -25.26 22.21
N VAL A 943 -9.44 -24.27 22.77
CA VAL A 943 -9.89 -23.52 23.95
C VAL A 943 -9.69 -22.03 23.74
N PRO A 944 -10.61 -21.18 24.24
CA PRO A 944 -10.42 -19.74 24.16
C PRO A 944 -9.29 -19.28 25.09
N LEU A 945 -8.54 -18.27 24.67
CA LEU A 945 -7.56 -17.58 25.49
C LEU A 945 -8.23 -16.38 26.19
N THR A 946 -7.79 -16.06 27.40
CA THR A 946 -8.24 -14.85 28.09
C THR A 946 -7.92 -13.61 27.24
N ALA A 947 -8.94 -12.80 26.94
CA ALA A 947 -8.78 -11.58 26.15
C ALA A 947 -7.71 -10.66 26.73
N GLY A 948 -6.85 -10.13 25.87
CA GLY A 948 -5.74 -9.25 26.25
C GLY A 948 -4.54 -9.94 26.90
N LYS A 949 -4.56 -11.27 27.08
CA LYS A 949 -3.41 -12.03 27.62
C LYS A 949 -2.69 -12.83 26.54
N THR A 950 -1.37 -12.91 26.64
CA THR A 950 -0.53 -13.66 25.70
C THR A 950 -0.07 -14.98 26.32
N LEU A 951 -0.37 -16.11 25.67
CA LEU A 951 -0.02 -17.44 26.16
C LEU A 951 1.52 -17.63 26.18
N LYS A 952 2.04 -18.16 27.28
CA LYS A 952 3.48 -18.48 27.47
C LYS A 952 3.75 -19.98 27.44
N SER A 953 2.91 -20.78 28.07
CA SER A 953 3.09 -22.23 28.09
C SER A 953 1.78 -22.97 28.40
N VAL A 954 1.77 -24.25 28.05
CA VAL A 954 0.70 -25.21 28.37
C VAL A 954 1.29 -26.29 29.26
N THR A 955 0.75 -26.46 30.45
CA THR A 955 1.07 -27.59 31.33
C THR A 955 0.06 -28.70 31.07
N LEU A 956 0.58 -29.84 30.62
CA LEU A 956 -0.21 -31.05 30.39
C LEU A 956 -0.53 -31.74 31.72
N PRO A 957 -1.65 -32.47 31.80
CA PRO A 957 -2.08 -33.13 33.03
C PRO A 957 -1.10 -34.25 33.44
N THR A 958 -1.02 -34.53 34.74
CA THR A 958 -0.37 -35.74 35.28
C THR A 958 -1.31 -36.95 35.30
N THR A 959 -2.63 -36.72 35.22
CA THR A 959 -3.67 -37.76 35.21
C THR A 959 -4.75 -37.43 34.20
N VAL A 960 -5.26 -38.45 33.51
CA VAL A 960 -6.34 -38.33 32.51
C VAL A 960 -7.52 -39.21 32.93
N SER A 961 -8.73 -38.92 32.46
CA SER A 961 -9.94 -39.65 32.91
C SER A 961 -9.93 -41.14 32.54
N LYS A 962 -9.27 -41.50 31.43
CA LYS A 962 -9.13 -42.88 30.95
C LYS A 962 -7.94 -43.02 29.99
N GLY A 963 -7.33 -44.21 29.93
CA GLY A 963 -6.33 -44.54 28.90
C GLY A 963 -5.12 -43.60 28.89
N THR A 964 -4.70 -43.17 27.70
CA THR A 964 -3.59 -42.21 27.53
C THR A 964 -4.01 -41.05 26.63
N PHE A 965 -3.39 -39.89 26.84
CA PHE A 965 -3.73 -38.63 26.18
C PHE A 965 -2.48 -38.11 25.46
N HIS A 966 -2.57 -37.93 24.15
CA HIS A 966 -1.43 -37.64 23.29
C HIS A 966 -1.63 -36.36 22.48
N ILE A 967 -0.58 -35.53 22.40
CA ILE A 967 -0.57 -34.31 21.60
C ILE A 967 0.61 -34.35 20.64
N PHE A 968 0.34 -34.12 19.36
CA PHE A 968 1.33 -34.03 18.29
C PHE A 968 1.75 -32.58 18.05
N ALA A 969 0.80 -31.65 18.09
CA ALA A 969 1.08 -30.25 17.82
C ALA A 969 0.10 -29.32 18.55
N LEU A 970 0.56 -28.09 18.79
CA LEU A 970 -0.20 -26.99 19.37
C LEU A 970 -0.07 -25.77 18.47
N GLY A 971 -1.10 -24.95 18.39
CA GLY A 971 -1.08 -23.72 17.59
C GLY A 971 -2.05 -22.69 18.14
N THR A 972 -1.79 -21.41 17.88
CA THR A 972 -2.70 -20.32 18.27
C THR A 972 -3.24 -19.62 17.03
N LYS A 973 -4.46 -19.10 17.11
CA LYS A 973 -5.00 -18.16 16.12
C LYS A 973 -5.44 -16.87 16.80
N ALA A 974 -5.24 -15.74 16.12
CA ALA A 974 -6.01 -14.54 16.40
C ALA A 974 -7.47 -14.80 16.04
N SER A 975 -8.39 -14.06 16.64
CA SER A 975 -9.73 -13.99 16.05
C SER A 975 -9.54 -13.54 14.61
N ALA A 976 -9.97 -14.35 13.65
CA ALA A 976 -10.34 -13.79 12.36
C ALA A 976 -11.23 -12.57 12.66
N PRO A 977 -11.19 -11.50 11.86
CA PRO A 977 -12.31 -10.57 11.86
C PRO A 977 -13.55 -11.44 11.85
N ALA A 978 -14.44 -11.28 12.82
CA ALA A 978 -15.69 -12.01 12.79
C ALA A 978 -16.23 -11.79 11.37
N THR A 979 -16.45 -12.85 10.61
CA THR A 979 -17.21 -12.78 9.37
C THR A 979 -18.67 -12.55 9.76
N THR A 980 -18.95 -11.40 10.38
CA THR A 980 -20.26 -10.78 10.43
C THR A 980 -20.58 -10.34 9.01
N GLY A 981 -20.95 -11.29 8.17
CA GLY A 981 -21.24 -11.05 6.76
C GLY A 981 -22.24 -12.01 6.15
N TYR A 982 -22.37 -13.24 6.68
CA TYR A 982 -23.45 -14.14 6.25
C TYR A 982 -24.68 -13.90 7.13
N ASN A 983 -25.65 -13.20 6.56
CA ASN A 983 -26.93 -12.87 7.19
C ASN A 983 -28.05 -13.88 6.86
N SER A 984 -27.74 -14.91 6.07
CA SER A 984 -28.66 -15.98 5.68
C SER A 984 -27.96 -17.36 5.74
N VAL A 985 -28.71 -18.39 6.15
CA VAL A 985 -28.38 -19.81 6.05
C VAL A 985 -28.76 -20.28 4.64
N GLY A 986 -27.82 -20.11 3.72
CA GLY A 986 -27.98 -20.42 2.31
C GLY A 986 -27.95 -21.92 1.97
N VAL A 987 -27.35 -22.73 2.85
CA VAL A 987 -27.13 -24.17 2.66
C VAL A 987 -27.51 -24.89 3.96
N THR A 988 -28.14 -26.05 3.86
CA THR A 988 -28.40 -26.91 5.03
C THR A 988 -28.16 -28.36 4.70
N ASP A 989 -27.77 -29.14 5.70
CA ASP A 989 -27.79 -30.60 5.64
C ASP A 989 -29.23 -31.11 5.43
N ASP A 990 -29.42 -32.08 4.53
CA ASP A 990 -30.71 -32.74 4.27
C ASP A 990 -31.36 -33.34 5.53
N ALA A 991 -30.56 -33.66 6.55
CA ALA A 991 -31.03 -34.14 7.85
C ALA A 991 -31.48 -33.02 8.81
N THR A 992 -31.09 -31.77 8.55
CA THR A 992 -31.38 -30.60 9.41
C THR A 992 -31.69 -29.35 8.58
N THR A 993 -32.86 -29.34 7.93
CA THR A 993 -33.26 -28.30 6.96
C THR A 993 -33.86 -27.03 7.59
N THR A 994 -34.34 -27.12 8.84
CA THR A 994 -35.07 -26.04 9.55
C THR A 994 -34.37 -24.68 9.64
N PRO A 995 -33.02 -24.57 9.67
CA PRO A 995 -32.34 -23.28 9.73
C PRO A 995 -32.30 -22.52 8.39
N GLY A 996 -32.62 -23.17 7.27
CA GLY A 996 -32.48 -22.60 5.92
C GLY A 996 -33.35 -21.38 5.68
N ASN A 997 -32.79 -20.31 5.14
CA ASN A 997 -33.52 -19.06 4.88
C ASN A 997 -32.97 -18.24 3.69
N PHE A 998 -32.34 -18.90 2.71
CA PHE A 998 -31.81 -18.27 1.51
C PHE A 998 -32.84 -17.41 0.76
N ASP A 999 -34.08 -17.92 0.67
CA ASP A 999 -35.25 -17.21 0.11
C ASP A 999 -36.27 -16.82 1.21
N GLY A 1000 -35.85 -16.86 2.48
CA GLY A 1000 -36.69 -16.65 3.66
C GLY A 1000 -37.27 -17.93 4.29
N LEU A 1001 -37.27 -19.08 3.61
CA LEU A 1001 -37.77 -20.37 4.16
C LEU A 1001 -36.96 -21.61 3.74
N ASN A 1002 -36.20 -21.54 2.66
CA ASN A 1002 -35.50 -22.67 2.05
C ASN A 1002 -34.01 -22.38 1.88
N SER A 1003 -33.24 -23.44 1.61
CA SER A 1003 -31.78 -23.43 1.44
C SER A 1003 -31.39 -24.45 0.37
N TYR A 1004 -30.16 -24.36 -0.13
CA TYR A 1004 -29.57 -25.42 -0.94
C TYR A 1004 -29.22 -26.65 -0.09
N SER A 1005 -29.36 -27.84 -0.67
CA SER A 1005 -28.93 -29.10 -0.05
C SER A 1005 -27.40 -29.21 -0.07
N LEU A 1006 -26.81 -29.40 1.11
CA LEU A 1006 -25.36 -29.63 1.25
C LEU A 1006 -24.91 -30.87 0.47
N GLN A 1007 -25.69 -31.95 0.52
CA GLN A 1007 -25.37 -33.21 -0.15
C GLN A 1007 -25.51 -33.10 -1.68
N ALA A 1008 -26.51 -32.37 -2.16
CA ALA A 1008 -26.66 -32.12 -3.61
C ALA A 1008 -25.54 -31.23 -4.16
N LEU A 1009 -25.13 -30.19 -3.41
CA LEU A 1009 -24.00 -29.34 -3.78
C LEU A 1009 -22.68 -30.13 -3.79
N ALA A 1010 -22.45 -30.98 -2.78
CA ALA A 1010 -21.29 -31.86 -2.74
C ALA A 1010 -21.26 -32.83 -3.92
N ALA A 1011 -22.41 -33.40 -4.30
CA ALA A 1011 -22.54 -34.25 -5.49
C ALA A 1011 -22.28 -33.50 -6.81
N ALA A 1012 -22.52 -32.18 -6.83
CA ALA A 1012 -22.19 -31.28 -7.94
C ALA A 1012 -20.75 -30.74 -7.90
N GLY A 1013 -19.93 -31.19 -6.94
CA GLY A 1013 -18.52 -30.79 -6.82
C GLY A 1013 -18.28 -29.51 -6.01
N VAL A 1014 -19.31 -28.99 -5.33
CA VAL A 1014 -19.21 -27.78 -4.50
C VAL A 1014 -19.31 -28.19 -3.02
N THR A 1015 -18.17 -28.21 -2.33
CA THR A 1015 -18.08 -28.49 -0.88
C THR A 1015 -17.75 -27.21 -0.10
N PRO A 1016 -18.02 -27.13 1.22
CA PRO A 1016 -17.52 -26.03 2.05
C PRO A 1016 -16.01 -25.80 1.84
N GLY A 1017 -15.63 -24.55 1.55
CA GLY A 1017 -14.26 -24.18 1.22
C GLY A 1017 -13.78 -24.53 -0.19
N ALA A 1018 -14.63 -25.13 -1.05
CA ALA A 1018 -14.28 -25.42 -2.44
C ALA A 1018 -14.06 -24.13 -3.24
N ILE A 1019 -13.14 -24.15 -4.19
CA ILE A 1019 -12.96 -23.06 -5.13
C ILE A 1019 -13.87 -23.29 -6.34
N VAL A 1020 -14.76 -22.33 -6.60
CA VAL A 1020 -15.61 -22.29 -7.79
C VAL A 1020 -15.05 -21.22 -8.73
N THR A 1021 -14.57 -21.63 -9.89
CA THR A 1021 -14.01 -20.71 -10.88
C THR A 1021 -15.08 -20.27 -11.88
N VAL A 1022 -15.32 -18.96 -12.00
CA VAL A 1022 -16.24 -18.38 -12.99
C VAL A 1022 -15.51 -17.24 -13.70
N ASN A 1023 -15.42 -17.31 -15.03
CA ASN A 1023 -14.73 -16.31 -15.88
C ASN A 1023 -13.26 -16.03 -15.46
N GLY A 1024 -12.55 -17.06 -15.01
CA GLY A 1024 -11.16 -16.94 -14.56
C GLY A 1024 -10.98 -16.34 -13.16
N VAL A 1025 -12.09 -16.03 -12.47
CA VAL A 1025 -12.08 -15.58 -11.08
C VAL A 1025 -12.42 -16.75 -10.16
N ASN A 1026 -11.57 -16.97 -9.16
CA ASN A 1026 -11.74 -18.04 -8.18
C ASN A 1026 -12.53 -17.53 -6.97
N PHE A 1027 -13.71 -18.10 -6.75
CA PHE A 1027 -14.55 -17.83 -5.59
C PHE A 1027 -14.37 -18.96 -4.56
N VAL A 1028 -14.14 -18.62 -3.30
CA VAL A 1028 -14.10 -19.61 -2.22
C VAL A 1028 -15.51 -19.80 -1.69
N TRP A 1029 -16.04 -21.02 -1.81
CA TRP A 1029 -17.33 -21.39 -1.25
C TRP A 1029 -17.27 -21.29 0.29
N PRO A 1030 -18.30 -20.73 0.96
CA PRO A 1030 -18.28 -20.54 2.41
C PRO A 1030 -17.92 -21.82 3.17
N ASN A 1031 -17.01 -21.70 4.14
CA ASN A 1031 -16.53 -22.82 4.95
C ASN A 1031 -17.37 -23.02 6.24
N VAL A 1032 -18.66 -22.71 6.14
CA VAL A 1032 -19.64 -22.86 7.22
C VAL A 1032 -20.69 -23.85 6.73
N ALA A 1033 -20.96 -24.87 7.55
CA ALA A 1033 -21.94 -25.92 7.26
C ALA A 1033 -23.37 -25.45 7.56
#